data_AF-A0AAE9FE56-F1
#
_entry.id   AF-A0AAE9FE56-F1
#
_cell.length_a   1.000
_cell.length_b   1.000
_cell.length_c   1.000
_cell.angle_alpha   90.00
_cell.angle_beta   90.00
_cell.angle_gamma   90.00
#
_symmetry.space_group_name_H-M   'P 1'
#
loop_
_entity.id
_entity.type
_entity.pdbx_description
1 polymer ?
#
loop_
_entity_poly.entity_id
_entity_poly.type
_entity_poly.pdbx_seq_one_letter_code
_entity_poly.pdbx_strand_id
1 'polypeptide(L)'
;MCEHVLWRNIVNYFKYTCSGCATIFNIVLISLVIFRSPKSLGAYKYLMIYISAFDIFYSVWDVVWKPVVYSYGSAFTVFRHCKDSFFSRELSFYMVVAYCACFTFSLACFGVHFVYRYGSLNNEFREKYINGKKMCVLFIVPIVYGCWWFAISATMFHFDDFTDEYLNIGFHEDFYYDTKEAAIMVILFYWPSNDGKLHPNWKTLTAMANVWFMSVKSTRNNDFIEFTSSPSNVEHKPDDDINYNLLNYLSHILWRTKLFLFHSTRVTSDFIMNTFTIVFDQPEFTTGQNVTGRAVFQTSVAINACYLKICIHGAAHTKWNESEQRHRDCNGTSECYTETVQYASEINYVSGETIAWSAKNGTNTLQPGNHIFPFSFPLPVDCPPSYEGFHGHIRYSIRVELDRPWNFNKKEREYFKVVPNFDLNYLPYGNTPIMQKDVKDIGAIFKKGIVTMTVTIPKQAVASGEALPITIDIDNCSKRPAYCVRAELKQNSHYNASRNSLFSHSSCHDHHKDDSKRVAETRKNIKITARTHGREQLMMKIPKLAPSFQCPIIGVEYCLSVKLDTETSLNNTLHCEFNLIIGTVPIIHNAIPIAVSSVAPTAPPGDRTESMPPPYFSLTPTAQSNDSAGPSAPPPTYDEAMAVTKI
;
A
#
# COMPACT_ATOMS: atom_id res chain seq x y z
N MET A 1 4.58 -11.33 -24.02
CA MET A 1 3.42 -12.12 -24.50
C MET A 1 2.73 -12.93 -23.39
N CYS A 2 3.46 -13.69 -22.54
CA CYS A 2 2.85 -14.49 -21.45
C CYS A 2 2.06 -13.67 -20.40
N GLU A 3 2.55 -12.50 -19.97
CA GLU A 3 1.88 -11.70 -18.94
C GLU A 3 0.52 -11.13 -19.40
N HIS A 4 0.43 -10.61 -20.63
CA HIS A 4 -0.84 -10.10 -21.17
C HIS A 4 -1.89 -11.21 -21.33
N VAL A 5 -1.48 -12.42 -21.72
CA VAL A 5 -2.38 -13.56 -21.83
C VAL A 5 -2.86 -14.01 -20.45
N LEU A 6 -1.96 -14.07 -19.46
CA LEU A 6 -2.31 -14.39 -18.08
C LEU A 6 -3.29 -13.36 -17.50
N TRP A 7 -3.00 -12.07 -17.66
CA TRP A 7 -3.85 -10.98 -17.18
C TRP A 7 -5.25 -11.03 -17.81
N ARG A 8 -5.34 -11.23 -19.13
CA ARG A 8 -6.61 -11.36 -19.83
C ARG A 8 -7.42 -12.57 -19.33
N ASN A 9 -6.76 -13.68 -19.05
CA ASN A 9 -7.41 -14.87 -18.49
C ASN A 9 -7.92 -14.62 -17.07
N ILE A 10 -7.14 -13.93 -16.23
CA ILE A 10 -7.56 -13.54 -14.87
C ILE A 10 -8.79 -12.61 -14.93
N VAL A 11 -8.75 -11.58 -15.77
CA VAL A 11 -9.86 -10.63 -15.94
C VAL A 11 -11.12 -11.36 -16.41
N ASN A 12 -11.00 -12.24 -17.40
CA ASN A 12 -12.14 -13.02 -17.89
C ASN A 12 -12.69 -13.96 -16.83
N TYR A 13 -11.83 -14.69 -16.12
CA TYR A 13 -12.23 -15.55 -15.00
C TYR A 13 -13.02 -14.77 -13.95
N PHE A 14 -12.48 -13.63 -13.52
CA PHE A 14 -13.14 -12.74 -12.56
C PHE A 14 -14.51 -12.26 -13.05
N LYS A 15 -14.61 -11.82 -14.32
CA LYS A 15 -15.89 -11.41 -14.94
C LYS A 15 -16.94 -12.52 -14.89
N TYR A 16 -16.59 -13.74 -15.29
CA TYR A 16 -17.52 -14.88 -15.29
C TYR A 16 -17.97 -15.25 -13.88
N THR A 17 -17.04 -15.32 -12.93
CA THR A 17 -17.37 -15.63 -11.53
C THR A 17 -18.29 -14.55 -10.92
N CYS A 18 -17.96 -13.27 -11.13
CA CYS A 18 -18.77 -12.17 -10.60
C CYS A 18 -20.18 -12.14 -11.21
N SER A 19 -20.32 -12.31 -12.52
CA SER A 19 -21.63 -12.34 -13.18
C SER A 19 -22.48 -13.54 -12.70
N GLY A 20 -21.85 -14.72 -12.54
CA GLY A 20 -22.52 -15.89 -11.97
C GLY A 20 -23.01 -15.65 -10.54
N CYS A 21 -22.14 -15.15 -9.65
CA CYS A 21 -22.51 -14.81 -8.27
C CYS A 21 -23.60 -13.73 -8.21
N ALA A 22 -23.49 -12.67 -9.01
CA ALA A 22 -24.48 -11.59 -9.06
C ALA A 22 -25.86 -12.11 -9.49
N THR A 23 -25.90 -12.98 -10.49
CA THR A 23 -27.15 -13.60 -10.95
C THR A 23 -27.78 -14.46 -9.86
N ILE A 24 -27.00 -15.33 -9.21
CA ILE A 24 -27.48 -16.21 -8.13
C ILE A 24 -28.00 -15.38 -6.95
N PHE A 25 -27.23 -14.41 -6.46
CA PHE A 25 -27.62 -13.60 -5.31
C PHE A 25 -28.85 -12.74 -5.59
N ASN A 26 -28.98 -12.16 -6.79
CA ASN A 26 -30.17 -11.40 -7.15
C ASN A 26 -31.41 -12.30 -7.30
N ILE A 27 -31.29 -13.53 -7.80
CA ILE A 27 -32.40 -14.51 -7.83
C ILE A 27 -32.84 -14.88 -6.40
N VAL A 28 -31.87 -15.12 -5.51
CA VAL A 28 -32.15 -15.39 -4.09
C VAL A 28 -32.81 -14.19 -3.44
N LEU A 29 -32.32 -12.97 -3.71
CA LEU A 29 -32.90 -11.73 -3.19
C LEU A 29 -34.35 -11.56 -3.63
N ILE A 30 -34.65 -11.75 -4.93
CA ILE A 30 -36.03 -11.72 -5.44
C ILE A 30 -36.90 -12.75 -4.73
N SER A 31 -36.39 -13.97 -4.56
CA SER A 31 -37.10 -15.05 -3.85
C SER A 31 -37.40 -14.67 -2.40
N LEU A 32 -36.44 -14.10 -1.68
CA LEU A 32 -36.63 -13.63 -0.31
C LEU A 32 -37.62 -12.46 -0.23
N VAL A 33 -37.59 -11.53 -1.19
CA VAL A 33 -38.53 -10.41 -1.25
C VAL A 33 -39.95 -10.90 -1.48
N ILE A 34 -40.15 -11.92 -2.33
CA ILE A 34 -41.48 -12.49 -2.59
C ILE A 34 -41.98 -13.32 -1.41
N PHE A 35 -41.17 -14.24 -0.89
CA PHE A 35 -41.64 -15.27 0.06
C PHE A 35 -41.46 -14.90 1.54
N ARG A 36 -40.50 -14.05 1.90
CA ARG A 36 -40.08 -13.82 3.31
C ARG A 36 -40.18 -12.36 3.76
N SER A 37 -40.58 -11.43 2.89
CA SER A 37 -40.62 -10.00 3.23
C SER A 37 -41.84 -9.62 4.10
N PRO A 38 -41.64 -8.84 5.18
CA PRO A 38 -42.74 -8.39 6.04
C PRO A 38 -43.77 -7.53 5.27
N LYS A 39 -45.04 -7.59 5.69
CA LYS A 39 -46.14 -6.84 5.05
C LYS A 39 -45.97 -5.32 5.16
N SER A 40 -45.20 -4.84 6.14
CA SER A 40 -44.89 -3.41 6.37
C SER A 40 -44.07 -2.76 5.26
N LEU A 41 -43.30 -3.52 4.49
CA LEU A 41 -42.51 -2.98 3.37
C LEU A 41 -43.39 -2.51 2.19
N GLY A 42 -44.67 -2.90 2.17
CA GLY A 42 -45.66 -2.38 1.23
C GLY A 42 -45.18 -2.40 -0.23
N ALA A 43 -45.19 -1.23 -0.87
CA ALA A 43 -44.86 -1.09 -2.29
C ALA A 43 -43.34 -1.07 -2.60
N TYR A 44 -42.48 -0.92 -1.59
CA TYR A 44 -41.01 -0.93 -1.75
C TYR A 44 -40.49 -2.24 -2.35
N LYS A 45 -41.21 -3.33 -2.10
CA LYS A 45 -40.91 -4.68 -2.60
C LYS A 45 -40.79 -4.71 -4.12
N TYR A 46 -41.70 -4.03 -4.82
CA TYR A 46 -41.70 -3.97 -6.28
C TYR A 46 -40.48 -3.23 -6.82
N LEU A 47 -40.02 -2.21 -6.10
CA LEU A 47 -38.83 -1.45 -6.46
C LEU A 47 -37.55 -2.29 -6.26
N MET A 48 -37.46 -3.04 -5.15
CA MET A 48 -36.37 -3.98 -4.91
C MET A 48 -36.31 -5.10 -5.95
N ILE A 49 -37.46 -5.66 -6.34
CA ILE A 49 -37.53 -6.68 -7.40
C ILE A 49 -37.07 -6.10 -8.74
N TYR A 50 -37.47 -4.86 -9.06
CA TYR A 50 -37.10 -4.18 -10.29
C TYR A 50 -35.58 -3.99 -10.44
N ILE A 51 -34.89 -3.50 -9.41
CA ILE A 51 -33.42 -3.39 -9.45
C ILE A 51 -32.77 -4.77 -9.58
N SER A 52 -33.22 -5.73 -8.78
CA SER A 52 -32.62 -7.07 -8.81
C SER A 52 -32.79 -7.73 -10.19
N ALA A 53 -33.93 -7.53 -10.85
CA ALA A 53 -34.16 -8.01 -12.21
C ALA A 53 -33.26 -7.30 -13.24
N PHE A 54 -33.05 -5.99 -13.09
CA PHE A 54 -32.13 -5.23 -13.92
C PHE A 54 -30.67 -5.66 -13.72
N ASP A 55 -30.24 -5.90 -12.48
CA ASP A 55 -28.88 -6.35 -12.18
C ASP A 55 -28.59 -7.74 -12.77
N ILE A 56 -29.58 -8.64 -12.78
CA ILE A 56 -29.49 -9.93 -13.49
C ILE A 56 -29.32 -9.68 -14.99
N PHE A 57 -30.18 -8.86 -15.58
CA PHE A 57 -30.09 -8.52 -17.00
C PHE A 57 -28.73 -7.94 -17.36
N TYR A 58 -28.23 -6.97 -16.58
CA TYR A 58 -26.95 -6.31 -16.81
C TYR A 58 -25.77 -7.28 -16.65
N SER A 59 -25.82 -8.16 -15.65
CA SER A 59 -24.78 -9.18 -15.43
C SER A 59 -24.68 -10.18 -16.59
N VAL A 60 -25.83 -10.58 -17.15
CA VAL A 60 -25.88 -11.45 -18.34
C VAL A 60 -25.38 -10.68 -19.57
N TRP A 61 -25.78 -9.42 -19.72
CA TRP A 61 -25.38 -8.57 -20.85
C TRP A 61 -23.86 -8.36 -20.90
N ASP A 62 -23.20 -8.09 -19.76
CA ASP A 62 -21.73 -7.92 -19.69
C ASP A 62 -20.97 -9.15 -20.21
N VAL A 63 -21.46 -10.35 -19.89
CA VAL A 63 -20.86 -11.63 -20.32
C VAL A 63 -21.12 -11.93 -21.80
N VAL A 64 -22.33 -11.69 -22.28
CA VAL A 64 -22.72 -11.97 -23.66
C VAL A 64 -21.99 -11.05 -24.64
N TRP A 65 -21.87 -9.76 -24.30
CA TRP A 65 -21.37 -8.76 -25.23
C TRP A 65 -19.90 -8.46 -25.08
N LYS A 66 -19.29 -8.77 -23.93
CA LYS A 66 -17.85 -8.62 -23.64
C LYS A 66 -17.28 -7.25 -24.09
N PRO A 67 -17.84 -6.14 -23.60
CA PRO A 67 -17.32 -4.82 -23.93
C PRO A 67 -15.89 -4.66 -23.38
N VAL A 68 -15.04 -4.03 -24.18
CA VAL A 68 -13.67 -3.68 -23.82
C VAL A 68 -13.56 -2.16 -23.83
N VAL A 69 -13.02 -1.60 -22.75
CA VAL A 69 -12.74 -0.17 -22.65
C VAL A 69 -11.27 0.03 -23.00
N TYR A 70 -11.00 0.98 -23.89
CA TYR A 70 -9.66 1.32 -24.34
C TYR A 70 -9.53 2.82 -24.56
N SER A 71 -8.35 3.37 -24.30
CA SER A 71 -8.09 4.80 -24.45
C SER A 71 -6.81 4.99 -25.24
N TYR A 72 -6.88 5.79 -26.29
CA TYR A 72 -5.75 6.08 -27.17
C TYR A 72 -5.73 7.55 -27.56
N GLY A 73 -4.67 8.25 -27.18
CA GLY A 73 -4.61 9.72 -27.23
C GLY A 73 -5.90 10.34 -26.67
N SER A 74 -6.52 11.29 -27.38
CA SER A 74 -7.72 12.04 -26.90
C SER A 74 -9.02 11.25 -26.99
N ALA A 75 -8.97 9.99 -27.40
CA ALA A 75 -10.14 9.14 -27.57
C ALA A 75 -10.31 8.19 -26.38
N PHE A 76 -11.49 8.23 -25.77
CA PHE A 76 -11.97 7.17 -24.90
C PHE A 76 -12.94 6.30 -25.70
N THR A 77 -12.69 5.01 -25.74
CA THR A 77 -13.42 4.08 -26.61
C THR A 77 -13.96 2.89 -25.82
N VAL A 78 -15.19 2.50 -26.16
CA VAL A 78 -15.76 1.23 -25.72
C VAL A 78 -16.04 0.44 -26.98
N PHE A 79 -15.46 -0.74 -27.09
CA PHE A 79 -15.60 -1.54 -28.29
C PHE A 79 -15.88 -3.01 -28.01
N ARG A 80 -16.40 -3.67 -29.04
CA ARG A 80 -16.63 -5.10 -29.08
C ARG A 80 -15.98 -5.67 -30.33
N HIS A 81 -15.27 -6.77 -30.16
CA HIS A 81 -14.71 -7.52 -31.29
C HIS A 81 -15.83 -8.24 -32.07
N CYS A 82 -15.88 -8.06 -33.39
CA CYS A 82 -16.97 -8.54 -34.24
C CYS A 82 -16.57 -9.68 -35.19
N LYS A 83 -15.28 -10.00 -35.33
CA LYS A 83 -14.73 -10.93 -36.34
C LYS A 83 -15.41 -12.30 -36.39
N ASP A 84 -15.80 -12.85 -35.23
CA ASP A 84 -16.48 -14.15 -35.11
C ASP A 84 -17.93 -14.05 -34.61
N SER A 85 -18.55 -12.86 -34.72
CA SER A 85 -19.90 -12.62 -34.20
C SER A 85 -20.97 -12.75 -35.28
N PHE A 86 -22.12 -13.32 -34.93
CA PHE A 86 -23.31 -13.36 -35.78
C PHE A 86 -23.90 -11.97 -36.11
N PHE A 87 -23.45 -10.91 -35.41
CA PHE A 87 -24.03 -9.58 -35.52
C PHE A 87 -23.19 -8.66 -36.40
N SER A 88 -23.84 -7.85 -37.24
CA SER A 88 -23.18 -6.82 -38.03
C SER A 88 -22.48 -5.78 -37.14
N ARG A 89 -21.52 -5.05 -37.72
CA ARG A 89 -20.79 -3.97 -37.04
C ARG A 89 -21.74 -2.90 -36.50
N GLU A 90 -22.71 -2.46 -37.32
CA GLU A 90 -23.74 -1.49 -36.93
C GLU A 90 -24.61 -1.98 -35.77
N LEU A 91 -25.11 -3.23 -35.84
CA LEU A 91 -25.93 -3.77 -34.76
C LEU A 91 -25.12 -3.92 -33.48
N SER A 92 -23.85 -4.35 -33.59
CA SER A 92 -22.94 -4.45 -32.46
C SER A 92 -22.64 -3.08 -31.83
N PHE A 93 -22.59 -2.00 -32.61
CA PHE A 93 -22.44 -0.63 -32.09
C PHE A 93 -23.62 -0.26 -31.20
N TYR A 94 -24.85 -0.45 -31.66
CA TYR A 94 -26.03 -0.17 -30.83
C TYR A 94 -26.07 -1.02 -29.56
N MET A 95 -25.54 -2.24 -29.58
CA MET A 95 -25.44 -3.09 -28.37
C MET A 95 -24.40 -2.55 -27.37
N VAL A 96 -23.27 -2.02 -27.84
CA VAL A 96 -22.29 -1.33 -27.00
C VAL A 96 -22.88 -0.05 -26.42
N VAL A 97 -23.61 0.73 -27.22
CA VAL A 97 -24.31 1.93 -26.75
C VAL A 97 -25.38 1.58 -25.70
N ALA A 98 -26.13 0.50 -25.90
CA ALA A 98 -27.11 0.00 -24.93
C ALA A 98 -26.44 -0.39 -23.61
N TYR A 99 -25.28 -1.06 -23.66
CA TYR A 99 -24.50 -1.38 -22.47
C TYR A 99 -24.10 -0.11 -21.69
N CYS A 100 -23.61 0.92 -22.38
CA CYS A 100 -23.29 2.20 -21.76
C CYS A 100 -24.54 2.88 -21.17
N ALA A 101 -25.70 2.78 -21.82
CA ALA A 101 -26.96 3.32 -21.31
C ALA A 101 -27.44 2.65 -20.02
N CYS A 102 -27.17 1.34 -19.86
CA CYS A 102 -27.48 0.60 -18.65
C CYS A 102 -26.75 1.17 -17.42
N PHE A 103 -25.55 1.75 -17.59
CA PHE A 103 -24.85 2.40 -16.48
C PHE A 103 -25.65 3.59 -15.93
N THR A 104 -26.12 4.48 -16.80
CA THR A 104 -26.94 5.64 -16.40
C THR A 104 -28.29 5.22 -15.82
N PHE A 105 -28.89 4.17 -16.39
CA PHE A 105 -30.10 3.57 -15.83
C PHE A 105 -29.88 3.10 -14.38
N SER A 106 -28.78 2.41 -14.10
CA SER A 106 -28.44 1.92 -12.75
C SER A 106 -28.30 3.06 -11.73
N LEU A 107 -27.69 4.18 -12.13
CA LEU A 107 -27.58 5.38 -11.28
C LEU A 107 -28.95 5.99 -10.97
N ALA A 108 -29.83 6.07 -11.96
CA ALA A 108 -31.20 6.55 -11.78
C ALA A 108 -32.02 5.63 -10.87
N CYS A 109 -31.83 4.31 -10.96
CA CYS A 109 -32.44 3.34 -10.05
C CYS A 109 -32.10 3.64 -8.58
N PHE A 110 -30.84 3.95 -8.26
CA PHE A 110 -30.46 4.34 -6.90
C PHE A 110 -31.14 5.64 -6.44
N GLY A 111 -31.21 6.66 -7.31
CA GLY A 111 -31.91 7.91 -7.02
C GLY A 111 -33.39 7.69 -6.69
N VAL A 112 -34.05 6.78 -7.41
CA VAL A 112 -35.44 6.42 -7.16
C VAL A 112 -35.65 5.76 -5.79
N HIS A 113 -34.72 4.91 -5.33
CA HIS A 113 -34.78 4.34 -3.98
C HIS A 113 -34.71 5.41 -2.90
N PHE A 114 -33.86 6.42 -3.09
CA PHE A 114 -33.75 7.53 -2.17
C PHE A 114 -35.06 8.33 -2.11
N VAL A 115 -35.63 8.67 -3.28
CA VAL A 115 -36.93 9.37 -3.37
C VAL A 115 -38.04 8.57 -2.69
N TYR A 116 -38.07 7.26 -2.88
CA TYR A 116 -39.04 6.40 -2.22
C TYR A 116 -38.85 6.39 -0.70
N ARG A 117 -37.60 6.25 -0.22
CA ARG A 117 -37.28 6.23 1.22
C ARG A 117 -37.65 7.56 1.88
N TYR A 118 -37.32 8.68 1.24
CA TYR A 118 -37.75 10.00 1.70
C TYR A 118 -39.28 10.12 1.78
N GLY A 119 -39.98 9.66 0.75
CA GLY A 119 -41.44 9.61 0.77
C GLY A 119 -42.06 8.64 1.77
N SER A 120 -41.31 7.64 2.24
CA SER A 120 -41.80 6.78 3.33
C SER A 120 -41.78 7.48 4.69
N LEU A 121 -40.86 8.44 4.88
CA LEU A 121 -40.70 9.24 6.09
C LEU A 121 -41.64 10.46 6.10
N ASN A 122 -41.86 11.10 4.94
CA ASN A 122 -42.71 12.28 4.80
C ASN A 122 -44.08 11.94 4.18
N ASN A 123 -45.11 11.90 5.01
CA ASN A 123 -46.48 11.55 4.60
C ASN A 123 -47.08 12.53 3.57
N GLU A 124 -46.79 13.83 3.68
CA GLU A 124 -47.29 14.85 2.74
C GLU A 124 -46.69 14.64 1.34
N PHE A 125 -45.39 14.38 1.29
CA PHE A 125 -44.69 14.05 0.04
C PHE A 125 -45.23 12.74 -0.57
N ARG A 126 -45.49 11.74 0.28
CA ARG A 126 -46.04 10.44 -0.14
C ARG A 126 -47.38 10.59 -0.84
N GLU A 127 -48.31 11.31 -0.23
CA GLU A 127 -49.66 11.52 -0.79
C GLU A 127 -49.62 12.31 -2.10
N LYS A 128 -48.74 13.31 -2.16
CA LYS A 128 -48.61 14.16 -3.33
C LYS A 128 -48.00 13.44 -4.53
N TYR A 129 -46.92 12.68 -4.34
CA TYR A 129 -46.08 12.16 -5.43
C TYR A 129 -46.02 10.64 -5.57
N ILE A 130 -46.23 9.85 -4.51
CA ILE A 130 -45.95 8.40 -4.51
C ILE A 130 -47.22 7.56 -4.37
N ASN A 131 -48.33 8.13 -3.88
CA ASN A 131 -49.51 7.35 -3.53
C ASN A 131 -50.24 6.75 -4.75
N GLY A 132 -50.69 5.50 -4.60
CA GLY A 132 -51.45 4.74 -5.59
C GLY A 132 -50.71 4.60 -6.94
N LYS A 133 -51.41 4.88 -8.05
CA LYS A 133 -50.89 4.73 -9.42
C LYS A 133 -49.72 5.68 -9.73
N LYS A 134 -49.51 6.74 -8.95
CA LYS A 134 -48.41 7.69 -9.14
C LYS A 134 -47.03 7.06 -8.91
N MET A 135 -46.96 5.97 -8.14
CA MET A 135 -45.73 5.22 -7.93
C MET A 135 -45.11 4.69 -9.23
N CYS A 136 -45.90 4.45 -10.28
CA CYS A 136 -45.39 4.02 -11.59
C CYS A 136 -44.34 4.99 -12.17
N VAL A 137 -44.41 6.28 -11.81
CA VAL A 137 -43.42 7.28 -12.22
C VAL A 137 -42.00 6.88 -11.79
N LEU A 138 -41.85 6.27 -10.61
CA LEU A 138 -40.56 5.82 -10.09
C LEU A 138 -39.91 4.73 -10.96
N PHE A 139 -40.70 3.90 -11.64
CA PHE A 139 -40.19 2.87 -12.57
C PHE A 139 -39.92 3.42 -13.97
N ILE A 140 -40.59 4.50 -14.35
CA ILE A 140 -40.43 5.15 -15.66
C ILE A 140 -39.16 6.00 -15.69
N VAL A 141 -38.83 6.67 -14.58
CA VAL A 141 -37.67 7.58 -14.50
C VAL A 141 -36.36 6.92 -14.96
N PRO A 142 -35.94 5.74 -14.46
CA PRO A 142 -34.70 5.11 -14.91
C PRO A 142 -34.71 4.77 -16.41
N ILE A 143 -35.85 4.34 -16.94
CA ILE A 143 -36.02 4.06 -18.38
C ILE A 143 -35.80 5.32 -19.20
N VAL A 144 -36.40 6.46 -18.80
CA VAL A 144 -36.25 7.75 -19.49
C VAL A 144 -34.78 8.18 -19.51
N TYR A 145 -34.06 8.08 -18.39
CA TYR A 145 -32.64 8.43 -18.32
C TYR A 145 -31.78 7.49 -19.18
N GLY A 146 -32.07 6.19 -19.19
CA GLY A 146 -31.40 5.21 -20.05
C GLY A 146 -31.65 5.49 -21.54
N CYS A 147 -32.89 5.75 -21.94
CA CYS A 147 -33.25 6.08 -23.33
C CYS A 147 -32.63 7.41 -23.78
N TRP A 148 -32.59 8.42 -22.90
CA TRP A 148 -31.97 9.70 -23.19
C TRP A 148 -30.46 9.52 -23.43
N TRP A 149 -29.78 8.76 -22.57
CA TRP A 149 -28.37 8.41 -22.78
C TRP A 149 -28.14 7.69 -24.10
N PHE A 150 -28.95 6.67 -24.37
CA PHE A 150 -28.86 5.87 -25.59
C PHE A 150 -28.97 6.75 -26.83
N ALA A 151 -29.96 7.66 -26.88
CA ALA A 151 -30.17 8.55 -28.01
C ALA A 151 -28.98 9.51 -28.24
N ILE A 152 -28.43 10.08 -27.16
CA ILE A 152 -27.23 10.94 -27.26
C ILE A 152 -26.05 10.12 -27.78
N SER A 153 -25.77 8.97 -27.18
CA SER A 153 -24.59 8.18 -27.52
C SER A 153 -24.67 7.60 -28.93
N ALA A 154 -25.85 7.15 -29.35
CA ALA A 154 -26.09 6.62 -30.69
C ALA A 154 -25.89 7.68 -31.80
N THR A 155 -26.18 8.96 -31.50
CA THR A 155 -26.07 10.04 -32.49
C THR A 155 -24.74 10.79 -32.41
N MET A 156 -24.18 10.93 -31.21
CA MET A 156 -23.02 11.78 -30.96
C MET A 156 -21.69 11.03 -30.99
N PHE A 157 -21.67 9.73 -30.65
CA PHE A 157 -20.46 8.91 -30.51
C PHE A 157 -20.38 7.77 -31.54
N HIS A 158 -21.09 7.92 -32.67
CA HIS A 158 -20.99 7.00 -33.81
C HIS A 158 -19.59 7.11 -34.44
N PHE A 159 -19.05 5.97 -34.87
CA PHE A 159 -17.72 5.87 -35.46
C PHE A 159 -17.75 6.33 -36.92
N ASP A 160 -16.66 6.92 -37.39
CA ASP A 160 -16.49 7.44 -38.75
C ASP A 160 -15.12 7.04 -39.29
N ASP A 161 -14.92 7.17 -40.61
CA ASP A 161 -13.67 6.76 -41.27
C ASP A 161 -12.42 7.40 -40.61
N PHE A 162 -12.56 8.63 -40.13
CA PHE A 162 -11.50 9.35 -39.43
C PHE A 162 -11.19 8.75 -38.06
N THR A 163 -12.19 8.47 -37.22
CA THR A 163 -11.94 7.86 -35.92
C THR A 163 -11.41 6.44 -36.03
N ASP A 164 -11.84 5.68 -37.05
CA ASP A 164 -11.26 4.38 -37.38
C ASP A 164 -9.76 4.52 -37.71
N GLU A 165 -9.36 5.41 -38.63
CA GLU A 165 -7.96 5.62 -38.99
C GLU A 165 -7.11 6.07 -37.78
N TYR A 166 -7.64 7.00 -36.97
CA TYR A 166 -6.97 7.50 -35.77
C TYR A 166 -6.73 6.41 -34.73
N LEU A 167 -7.72 5.53 -34.51
CA LEU A 167 -7.62 4.44 -33.54
C LEU A 167 -6.85 3.25 -34.08
N ASN A 168 -6.74 3.08 -35.40
CA ASN A 168 -6.15 1.91 -36.01
C ASN A 168 -4.67 1.72 -35.63
N ILE A 169 -3.94 2.82 -35.42
CA ILE A 169 -2.55 2.80 -34.96
C ILE A 169 -2.46 2.13 -33.59
N GLY A 170 -3.22 2.62 -32.60
CA GLY A 170 -3.23 2.04 -31.25
C GLY A 170 -3.79 0.62 -31.20
N PHE A 171 -4.82 0.33 -32.00
CA PHE A 171 -5.42 -1.01 -32.07
C PHE A 171 -4.46 -2.05 -32.67
N HIS A 172 -3.69 -1.70 -33.72
CA HIS A 172 -2.69 -2.59 -34.27
C HIS A 172 -1.54 -2.85 -33.31
N GLU A 173 -1.08 -1.83 -32.57
CA GLU A 173 -0.01 -1.97 -31.58
C GLU A 173 -0.42 -2.85 -30.39
N ASP A 174 -1.60 -2.60 -29.79
CA ASP A 174 -2.01 -3.23 -28.54
C ASP A 174 -2.77 -4.55 -28.74
N PHE A 175 -3.53 -4.66 -29.83
CA PHE A 175 -4.48 -5.75 -30.02
C PHE A 175 -4.26 -6.59 -31.29
N TYR A 176 -3.37 -6.17 -32.20
CA TYR A 176 -3.01 -6.90 -33.42
C TYR A 176 -4.19 -7.16 -34.39
N TYR A 177 -5.24 -6.33 -34.37
CA TYR A 177 -6.34 -6.37 -35.35
C TYR A 177 -6.84 -4.97 -35.73
N ASP A 178 -7.48 -4.88 -36.90
CA ASP A 178 -7.99 -3.63 -37.47
C ASP A 178 -9.27 -3.17 -36.74
N THR A 179 -9.37 -1.86 -36.50
CA THR A 179 -10.59 -1.18 -36.02
C THR A 179 -11.87 -1.55 -36.77
N LYS A 180 -11.76 -1.88 -38.07
CA LYS A 180 -12.90 -2.32 -38.90
C LYS A 180 -13.48 -3.66 -38.48
N GLU A 181 -12.71 -4.49 -37.76
CA GLU A 181 -13.17 -5.76 -37.19
C GLU A 181 -13.85 -5.59 -35.81
N ALA A 182 -14.00 -4.34 -35.35
CA ALA A 182 -14.64 -3.99 -34.08
C ALA A 182 -15.79 -3.00 -34.27
N ALA A 183 -16.83 -3.13 -33.45
CA ALA A 183 -17.84 -2.10 -33.28
C ALA A 183 -17.42 -1.18 -32.13
N ILE A 184 -17.25 0.11 -32.41
CA ILE A 184 -16.59 1.05 -31.50
C ILE A 184 -17.52 2.23 -31.22
N MET A 185 -17.73 2.54 -29.95
CA MET A 185 -18.26 3.82 -29.50
C MET A 185 -17.08 4.72 -29.15
N VAL A 186 -16.94 5.85 -29.85
CA VAL A 186 -15.78 6.73 -29.75
C VAL A 186 -16.15 8.06 -29.10
N ILE A 187 -15.47 8.40 -28.01
CA ILE A 187 -15.54 9.70 -27.36
C ILE A 187 -14.22 10.42 -27.59
N LEU A 188 -14.15 11.19 -28.68
CA LEU A 188 -12.98 11.98 -29.04
C LEU A 188 -13.10 13.40 -28.48
N PHE A 189 -12.30 13.75 -27.47
CA PHE A 189 -12.38 15.06 -26.80
C PHE A 189 -11.76 16.20 -27.61
N TYR A 190 -10.66 15.92 -28.31
CA TYR A 190 -9.90 16.90 -29.09
C TYR A 190 -9.53 16.33 -30.44
N TRP A 191 -9.64 17.14 -31.48
CA TRP A 191 -9.17 16.78 -32.81
C TRP A 191 -7.64 16.75 -32.83
N PRO A 192 -7.01 15.70 -33.40
CA PRO A 192 -5.58 15.68 -33.61
C PRO A 192 -5.24 16.72 -34.68
N SER A 193 -4.46 17.74 -34.30
CA SER A 193 -3.98 18.79 -35.21
C SER A 193 -2.46 18.83 -35.19
N ASN A 194 -1.84 18.99 -36.36
CA ASN A 194 -0.39 19.01 -36.55
C ASN A 194 0.27 20.26 -35.92
N ASP A 195 -0.52 21.25 -35.49
CA ASP A 195 -0.04 22.52 -34.93
C ASP A 195 0.31 22.44 -33.43
N GLY A 196 0.20 21.25 -32.81
CA GLY A 196 0.40 21.06 -31.37
C GLY A 196 -0.65 21.77 -30.49
N LYS A 197 -1.69 22.38 -31.10
CA LYS A 197 -2.80 23.03 -30.41
C LYS A 197 -4.00 22.09 -30.33
N LEU A 198 -4.59 21.99 -29.14
CA LEU A 198 -5.77 21.17 -28.88
C LEU A 198 -7.02 21.88 -29.41
N HIS A 199 -7.65 21.32 -30.44
CA HIS A 199 -8.94 21.81 -30.94
C HIS A 199 -10.08 21.01 -30.31
N PRO A 200 -10.94 21.63 -29.48
CA PRO A 200 -12.00 20.93 -28.78
C PRO A 200 -13.05 20.40 -29.76
N ASN A 201 -13.42 19.12 -29.61
CA ASN A 201 -14.56 18.56 -30.34
C ASN A 201 -15.85 18.97 -29.62
N TRP A 202 -16.46 20.06 -30.07
CA TRP A 202 -17.64 20.62 -29.42
C TRP A 202 -18.84 19.67 -29.41
N LYS A 203 -18.98 18.80 -30.42
CA LYS A 203 -20.03 17.75 -30.48
C LYS A 203 -19.87 16.76 -29.31
N THR A 204 -18.65 16.26 -29.09
CA THR A 204 -18.35 15.38 -27.96
C THR A 204 -18.49 16.11 -26.62
N LEU A 205 -17.97 17.33 -26.51
CA LEU A 205 -18.01 18.10 -25.26
C LEU A 205 -19.43 18.47 -24.85
N THR A 206 -20.28 18.85 -25.80
CA THR A 206 -21.71 19.14 -25.52
C THR A 206 -22.47 17.89 -25.12
N ALA A 207 -22.22 16.75 -25.79
CA ALA A 207 -22.77 15.47 -25.37
C ALA A 207 -22.32 15.13 -23.94
N MET A 208 -21.03 15.25 -23.64
CA MET A 208 -20.46 14.98 -22.31
C MET A 208 -20.94 15.96 -21.22
N ALA A 209 -21.20 17.22 -21.57
CA ALA A 209 -21.79 18.19 -20.65
C ALA A 209 -23.25 17.85 -20.34
N ASN A 210 -24.01 17.36 -21.32
CA ASN A 210 -25.40 16.92 -21.15
C ASN A 210 -25.45 15.70 -20.20
N VAL A 211 -24.57 14.74 -20.44
CA VAL A 211 -24.29 13.60 -19.56
C VAL A 211 -24.00 14.04 -18.13
N TRP A 212 -23.07 14.98 -17.97
CA TRP A 212 -22.68 15.47 -16.65
C TRP A 212 -23.86 16.16 -15.94
N PHE A 213 -24.68 16.91 -16.67
CA PHE A 213 -25.89 17.53 -16.14
C PHE A 213 -26.90 16.50 -15.63
N MET A 214 -27.08 15.37 -16.32
CA MET A 214 -27.92 14.27 -15.85
C MET A 214 -27.40 13.67 -14.55
N SER A 215 -26.09 13.39 -14.47
CA SER A 215 -25.48 12.75 -13.31
C SER A 215 -25.47 13.67 -12.07
N VAL A 216 -25.09 14.94 -12.23
CA VAL A 216 -24.98 15.89 -11.10
C VAL A 216 -26.34 16.23 -10.51
N LYS A 217 -27.40 16.39 -11.32
CA LYS A 217 -28.74 16.61 -10.77
C LYS A 217 -29.25 15.41 -9.97
N SER A 218 -28.85 14.20 -10.33
CA SER A 218 -29.17 12.99 -9.57
C SER A 218 -28.40 12.92 -8.24
N THR A 219 -27.19 13.49 -8.14
CA THR A 219 -26.37 13.47 -6.90
C THR A 219 -26.68 14.65 -5.98
N ARG A 220 -26.88 15.85 -6.52
CA ARG A 220 -27.16 17.08 -5.73
C ARG A 220 -28.48 17.00 -4.97
N ASN A 221 -29.46 16.26 -5.47
CA ASN A 221 -30.70 15.98 -4.75
C ASN A 221 -30.49 15.07 -3.52
N ASN A 222 -29.43 14.24 -3.52
CA ASN A 222 -29.09 13.41 -2.35
C ASN A 222 -28.39 14.25 -1.28
N ASP A 223 -27.45 15.12 -1.66
CA ASP A 223 -26.68 15.97 -0.72
C ASP A 223 -27.54 17.10 -0.12
N PHE A 224 -28.46 17.69 -0.90
CA PHE A 224 -29.32 18.80 -0.43
C PHE A 224 -30.38 18.32 0.58
N ILE A 225 -30.79 17.05 0.54
CA ILE A 225 -31.74 16.48 1.48
C ILE A 225 -31.05 16.09 2.79
N GLU A 226 -29.78 15.65 2.74
CA GLU A 226 -28.94 15.34 3.92
C GLU A 226 -28.73 16.57 4.82
N PHE A 227 -28.63 17.77 4.22
CA PHE A 227 -28.53 19.04 4.96
C PHE A 227 -29.86 19.47 5.61
N THR A 228 -31.00 19.00 5.11
CA THR A 228 -32.33 19.34 5.65
C THR A 228 -32.87 18.35 6.67
N SER A 229 -32.21 17.19 6.84
CA SER A 229 -32.64 16.13 7.77
C SER A 229 -31.96 16.17 9.14
N SER A 230 -31.32 17.28 9.53
CA SER A 230 -30.82 17.46 10.90
C SER A 230 -31.92 18.12 11.75
N PRO A 231 -32.64 17.40 12.63
CA PRO A 231 -33.60 18.01 13.52
C PRO A 231 -32.84 18.55 14.73
N SER A 232 -32.92 19.85 14.93
CA SER A 232 -32.73 20.46 16.24
C SER A 232 -33.78 19.90 17.22
N ASN A 233 -33.30 19.41 18.37
CA ASN A 233 -34.03 19.11 19.61
C ASN A 233 -35.17 18.06 19.53
N VAL A 234 -34.93 16.84 20.04
CA VAL A 234 -35.81 16.08 20.98
C VAL A 234 -35.02 14.86 21.51
N GLU A 235 -35.02 14.65 22.83
CA GLU A 235 -34.53 13.46 23.53
C GLU A 235 -35.39 12.20 23.26
N HIS A 236 -34.78 11.06 22.85
CA HIS A 236 -34.88 9.70 23.46
C HIS A 236 -34.44 8.56 22.49
N LYS A 237 -33.43 7.77 22.93
CA LYS A 237 -33.13 6.30 22.85
C LYS A 237 -33.41 5.45 21.57
N PRO A 238 -32.76 4.27 21.41
CA PRO A 238 -31.66 4.01 20.47
C PRO A 238 -32.05 3.09 19.30
N ASP A 239 -31.79 3.52 18.06
CA ASP A 239 -31.86 2.68 16.85
C ASP A 239 -30.85 3.22 15.80
N ASP A 240 -29.57 3.33 16.18
CA ASP A 240 -28.52 3.95 15.33
C ASP A 240 -27.72 2.97 14.46
N ASP A 241 -27.98 1.65 14.55
CA ASP A 241 -27.24 0.64 13.77
C ASP A 241 -27.57 0.64 12.26
N ILE A 242 -28.72 1.19 11.86
CA ILE A 242 -29.14 1.23 10.45
C ILE A 242 -28.48 2.41 9.72
N ASN A 243 -28.25 3.54 10.39
CA ASN A 243 -27.61 4.71 9.79
C ASN A 243 -26.11 4.50 9.60
N TYR A 244 -25.43 3.83 10.54
CA TYR A 244 -23.99 3.56 10.44
C TYR A 244 -23.65 2.58 9.31
N ASN A 245 -24.47 1.55 9.12
CA ASN A 245 -24.31 0.60 8.00
C ASN A 245 -24.64 1.25 6.65
N LEU A 246 -25.61 2.17 6.61
CA LEU A 246 -25.96 2.91 5.40
C LEU A 246 -24.87 3.92 5.01
N LEU A 247 -24.28 4.63 5.98
CA LEU A 247 -23.15 5.54 5.78
C LEU A 247 -21.91 4.80 5.26
N ASN A 248 -21.62 3.60 5.78
CA ASN A 248 -20.55 2.76 5.24
C ASN A 248 -20.85 2.25 3.83
N TYR A 249 -22.09 1.89 3.53
CA TYR A 249 -22.53 1.46 2.19
C TYR A 249 -22.46 2.59 1.17
N LEU A 250 -22.86 3.81 1.55
CA LEU A 250 -22.76 5.03 0.75
C LEU A 250 -21.32 5.48 0.58
N SER A 251 -20.46 5.33 1.59
CA SER A 251 -19.02 5.61 1.48
C SER A 251 -18.33 4.68 0.47
N HIS A 252 -18.73 3.40 0.41
CA HIS A 252 -18.22 2.43 -0.56
C HIS A 252 -18.68 2.72 -2.00
N ILE A 253 -19.92 3.22 -2.15
CA ILE A 253 -20.46 3.62 -3.45
C ILE A 253 -19.84 4.95 -3.92
N LEU A 254 -19.64 5.92 -3.02
CA LEU A 254 -18.86 7.13 -3.26
C LEU A 254 -17.39 6.82 -3.59
N TRP A 255 -16.84 5.73 -3.04
CA TRP A 255 -15.52 5.22 -3.42
C TRP A 255 -15.49 4.68 -4.85
N ARG A 256 -16.57 4.03 -5.30
CA ARG A 256 -16.68 3.48 -6.66
C ARG A 256 -16.96 4.56 -7.73
N THR A 257 -17.78 5.56 -7.42
CA THR A 257 -17.94 6.75 -8.28
C THR A 257 -16.69 7.62 -8.27
N LYS A 258 -15.99 7.73 -7.15
CA LYS A 258 -14.63 8.31 -7.11
C LYS A 258 -13.68 7.52 -7.98
N LEU A 259 -13.67 6.18 -7.99
CA LEU A 259 -12.73 5.39 -8.80
C LEU A 259 -12.92 5.62 -10.31
N PHE A 260 -14.17 5.72 -10.78
CA PHE A 260 -14.49 5.98 -12.19
C PHE A 260 -14.15 7.42 -12.60
N LEU A 261 -14.45 8.39 -11.72
CA LEU A 261 -14.03 9.79 -11.90
C LEU A 261 -12.52 9.97 -11.74
N PHE A 262 -11.85 9.18 -10.92
CA PHE A 262 -10.38 9.16 -10.74
C PHE A 262 -9.70 8.60 -11.98
N HIS A 263 -10.34 7.68 -12.69
CA HIS A 263 -9.87 7.24 -14.01
C HIS A 263 -10.05 8.33 -15.07
N SER A 264 -11.21 9.02 -15.09
CA SER A 264 -11.45 10.13 -16.02
C SER A 264 -10.62 11.41 -15.72
N THR A 265 -10.34 11.69 -14.45
CA THR A 265 -9.41 12.77 -14.03
C THR A 265 -7.95 12.38 -14.15
N ARG A 266 -7.58 11.09 -14.03
CA ARG A 266 -6.26 10.59 -14.43
C ARG A 266 -6.04 10.76 -15.92
N VAL A 267 -7.03 10.41 -16.76
CA VAL A 267 -6.93 10.53 -18.23
C VAL A 267 -6.82 12.00 -18.70
N THR A 268 -7.46 12.96 -18.03
CA THR A 268 -7.22 14.39 -18.30
C THR A 268 -5.91 14.90 -17.72
N SER A 269 -5.38 14.28 -16.65
CA SER A 269 -4.03 14.55 -16.14
C SER A 269 -2.92 13.93 -16.96
N ASP A 270 -3.21 12.87 -17.73
CA ASP A 270 -2.30 12.24 -18.70
C ASP A 270 -2.29 12.98 -20.05
N PHE A 271 -3.33 13.79 -20.32
CA PHE A 271 -3.45 14.61 -21.53
C PHE A 271 -2.55 15.87 -21.55
N ILE A 272 -2.14 16.32 -20.37
CA ILE A 272 -1.05 17.27 -20.20
C ILE A 272 0.07 16.43 -19.61
N MET A 273 1.14 16.15 -20.37
CA MET A 273 2.32 15.47 -19.81
C MET A 273 2.89 16.32 -18.68
N ASN A 274 2.37 16.07 -17.49
CA ASN A 274 2.70 16.74 -16.24
C ASN A 274 3.36 15.70 -15.36
N THR A 275 4.53 15.22 -15.73
CA THR A 275 5.28 14.31 -14.88
C THR A 275 5.80 15.10 -13.70
N PHE A 276 5.39 14.64 -12.51
CA PHE A 276 5.90 15.12 -11.24
C PHE A 276 6.69 13.97 -10.65
N THR A 277 8.01 14.11 -10.55
CA THR A 277 8.86 13.00 -10.07
C THR A 277 9.88 13.53 -9.08
N ILE A 278 10.04 12.82 -7.98
CA ILE A 278 11.07 13.10 -6.98
C ILE A 278 12.16 12.05 -7.18
N VAL A 279 13.38 12.49 -7.43
CA VAL A 279 14.53 11.61 -7.64
C VAL A 279 15.55 11.91 -6.55
N PHE A 280 15.86 10.91 -5.75
CA PHE A 280 16.93 10.98 -4.75
C PHE A 280 18.29 10.70 -5.40
N ASP A 281 19.34 11.32 -4.86
CA ASP A 281 20.70 11.08 -5.37
C ASP A 281 21.25 9.71 -4.90
N GLN A 282 20.67 9.15 -3.84
CA GLN A 282 21.06 7.88 -3.22
C GLN A 282 19.83 7.04 -2.86
N PRO A 283 19.94 5.69 -2.86
CA PRO A 283 18.83 4.80 -2.52
C PRO A 283 18.55 4.71 -1.01
N GLU A 284 19.58 4.88 -0.18
CA GLU A 284 19.51 4.78 1.28
C GLU A 284 20.26 5.97 1.90
N PHE A 285 19.74 6.51 3.00
CA PHE A 285 20.35 7.62 3.71
C PHE A 285 20.74 7.24 5.15
N THR A 286 21.89 7.71 5.62
CA THR A 286 22.37 7.52 6.99
C THR A 286 22.01 8.71 7.88
N THR A 287 21.77 8.47 9.16
CA THR A 287 21.46 9.52 10.13
C THR A 287 22.58 10.57 10.21
N GLY A 288 22.23 11.85 10.41
CA GLY A 288 23.19 12.95 10.44
C GLY A 288 23.61 13.52 9.07
N GLN A 289 23.28 12.86 7.96
CA GLN A 289 23.62 13.36 6.62
C GLN A 289 22.49 14.21 6.02
N ASN A 290 22.79 14.98 4.97
CA ASN A 290 21.75 15.69 4.24
C ASN A 290 21.06 14.75 3.24
N VAL A 291 19.74 14.77 3.23
CA VAL A 291 18.91 14.14 2.20
C VAL A 291 18.91 15.04 0.98
N THR A 292 19.53 14.59 -0.09
CA THR A 292 19.66 15.34 -1.35
C THR A 292 18.94 14.65 -2.50
N GLY A 293 18.46 15.47 -3.42
CA GLY A 293 17.81 15.01 -4.63
C GLY A 293 17.25 16.17 -5.43
N ARG A 294 16.38 15.84 -6.38
CA ARG A 294 15.75 16.80 -7.28
C ARG A 294 14.28 16.47 -7.51
N ALA A 295 13.44 17.49 -7.42
CA ALA A 295 12.07 17.43 -7.90
C ALA A 295 12.07 17.84 -9.38
N VAL A 296 11.69 16.91 -10.25
CA VAL A 296 11.58 17.10 -11.69
C VAL A 296 10.13 17.34 -12.02
N PHE A 297 9.87 18.48 -12.66
CA PHE A 297 8.55 18.88 -13.10
C PHE A 297 8.58 19.17 -14.59
N GLN A 298 8.01 18.26 -15.37
CA GLN A 298 7.81 18.47 -16.80
C GLN A 298 6.38 18.90 -17.02
N THR A 299 6.17 19.97 -17.79
CA THR A 299 4.83 20.40 -18.17
C THR A 299 4.80 20.89 -19.61
N SER A 300 3.81 20.43 -20.38
CA SER A 300 3.60 20.87 -21.76
C SER A 300 2.81 22.18 -21.88
N VAL A 301 2.21 22.67 -20.78
CA VAL A 301 1.32 23.84 -20.76
C VAL A 301 1.65 24.74 -19.57
N ALA A 302 1.41 26.04 -19.69
CA ALA A 302 1.60 26.97 -18.58
C ALA A 302 0.63 26.65 -17.44
N ILE A 303 1.14 26.48 -16.23
CA ILE A 303 0.32 26.12 -15.05
C ILE A 303 0.20 27.32 -14.13
N ASN A 304 -1.04 27.69 -13.81
CA ASN A 304 -1.30 28.74 -12.83
C ASN A 304 -0.96 28.24 -11.42
N ALA A 305 0.10 28.79 -10.80
CA ALA A 305 0.60 28.40 -9.49
C ALA A 305 1.20 29.58 -8.72
N CYS A 306 0.98 29.60 -7.40
CA CYS A 306 1.51 30.62 -6.50
C CYS A 306 2.97 30.32 -6.12
N TYR A 307 3.21 29.09 -5.68
CA TYR A 307 4.52 28.60 -5.27
C TYR A 307 4.62 27.08 -5.41
N LEU A 308 5.85 26.59 -5.50
CA LEU A 308 6.23 25.19 -5.38
C LEU A 308 7.02 25.02 -4.10
N LYS A 309 6.50 24.19 -3.19
CA LYS A 309 7.07 23.94 -1.87
C LYS A 309 7.51 22.48 -1.76
N ILE A 310 8.74 22.25 -1.34
CA ILE A 310 9.29 20.92 -1.06
C ILE A 310 9.36 20.78 0.47
N CYS A 311 8.81 19.70 1.01
CA CYS A 311 8.79 19.40 2.43
C CYS A 311 9.48 18.08 2.71
N ILE A 312 10.32 18.01 3.74
CA ILE A 312 10.77 16.74 4.34
C ILE A 312 9.87 16.40 5.52
N HIS A 313 9.52 15.13 5.66
CA HIS A 313 8.77 14.63 6.79
C HIS A 313 9.21 13.21 7.14
N GLY A 314 9.53 12.98 8.41
CA GLY A 314 9.90 11.68 8.94
C GLY A 314 9.36 11.49 10.33
N ALA A 315 8.54 10.46 10.50
CA ALA A 315 7.81 10.20 11.73
C ALA A 315 7.62 8.70 11.97
N ALA A 316 7.52 8.32 13.24
CA ALA A 316 7.01 7.03 13.67
C ALA A 316 5.51 7.16 13.95
N HIS A 317 4.74 6.16 13.51
CA HIS A 317 3.30 6.08 13.77
C HIS A 317 2.95 4.69 14.28
N THR A 318 2.16 4.63 15.34
CA THR A 318 1.53 3.41 15.86
C THR A 318 0.02 3.57 15.85
N LYS A 319 -0.73 2.53 15.44
CA LYS A 319 -2.19 2.57 15.41
C LYS A 319 -2.82 1.18 15.42
N TRP A 320 -3.80 0.97 16.28
CA TRP A 320 -4.67 -0.21 16.28
C TRP A 320 -6.01 0.07 16.96
N ASN A 321 -6.95 -0.87 16.82
CA ASN A 321 -8.25 -0.83 17.48
C ASN A 321 -8.37 -2.04 18.41
N GLU A 322 -8.90 -1.85 19.61
CA GLU A 322 -9.16 -2.91 20.59
C GLU A 322 -10.64 -2.85 21.02
N SER A 323 -11.24 -4.00 21.28
CA SER A 323 -12.61 -4.08 21.81
C SER A 323 -12.58 -4.16 23.33
N GLU A 324 -13.06 -3.14 24.02
CA GLU A 324 -13.12 -3.06 25.48
C GLU A 324 -14.55 -3.28 25.97
N GLN A 325 -14.73 -4.09 27.00
CA GLN A 325 -16.00 -4.17 27.72
C GLN A 325 -16.09 -3.03 28.72
N ARG A 326 -17.19 -2.29 28.67
CA ARG A 326 -17.46 -1.17 29.58
C ARG A 326 -18.81 -1.33 30.24
N HIS A 327 -18.85 -0.84 31.47
CA HIS A 327 -20.05 -0.83 32.28
C HIS A 327 -20.59 0.60 32.32
N ARG A 328 -21.87 0.77 32.05
CA ARG A 328 -22.58 2.04 32.25
C ARG A 328 -23.68 1.81 33.26
N ASP A 329 -23.61 2.52 34.38
CA ASP A 329 -24.67 2.51 35.37
C ASP A 329 -25.71 3.58 35.01
N CYS A 330 -26.91 3.12 34.66
CA CYS A 330 -28.06 3.99 34.41
C CYS A 330 -29.18 3.55 35.35
N ASN A 331 -29.71 4.44 36.19
CA ASN A 331 -30.89 4.19 37.03
C ASN A 331 -30.82 2.91 37.89
N GLY A 332 -29.67 2.61 38.49
CA GLY A 332 -29.49 1.42 39.35
C GLY A 332 -29.30 0.10 38.58
N THR A 333 -29.30 0.13 37.25
CA THR A 333 -28.96 -1.00 36.37
C THR A 333 -27.60 -0.78 35.73
N SER A 334 -26.68 -1.74 35.91
CA SER A 334 -25.36 -1.75 35.28
C SER A 334 -25.44 -2.49 33.95
N GLU A 335 -25.30 -1.77 32.84
CA GLU A 335 -25.28 -2.36 31.49
C GLU A 335 -23.83 -2.52 31.01
N CYS A 336 -23.45 -3.75 30.64
CA CYS A 336 -22.15 -4.03 30.02
C CYS A 336 -22.28 -3.97 28.49
N TYR A 337 -21.47 -3.16 27.83
CA TYR A 337 -21.41 -3.02 26.37
C TYR A 337 -19.96 -3.07 25.89
N THR A 338 -19.76 -3.49 24.64
CA THR A 338 -18.43 -3.51 24.02
C THR A 338 -18.22 -2.23 23.22
N GLU A 339 -17.17 -1.48 23.54
CA GLU A 339 -16.75 -0.27 22.82
C GLU A 339 -15.45 -0.60 22.05
N THR A 340 -15.40 -0.26 20.77
CA THR A 340 -14.13 -0.33 20.02
C THR A 340 -13.34 0.95 20.27
N VAL A 341 -12.19 0.82 20.91
CA VAL A 341 -11.30 1.93 21.26
C VAL A 341 -10.12 1.95 20.31
N GLN A 342 -9.86 3.11 19.70
CA GLN A 342 -8.69 3.33 18.86
C GLN A 342 -7.53 3.87 19.69
N TYR A 343 -6.38 3.21 19.58
CA TYR A 343 -5.10 3.66 20.11
C TYR A 343 -4.23 4.16 18.96
N ALA A 344 -3.63 5.33 19.12
CA ALA A 344 -2.71 5.87 18.13
C ALA A 344 -1.70 6.84 18.77
N SER A 345 -0.44 6.73 18.36
CA SER A 345 0.60 7.69 18.72
C SER A 345 1.46 8.03 17.50
N GLU A 346 2.01 9.24 17.51
CA GLU A 346 2.89 9.76 16.46
C GLU A 346 4.06 10.48 17.09
N ILE A 347 5.27 10.23 16.59
CA ILE A 347 6.49 10.95 16.97
C ILE A 347 7.16 11.47 15.71
N ASN A 348 7.27 12.79 15.62
CA ASN A 348 7.92 13.48 14.52
C ASN A 348 9.42 13.63 14.80
N TYR A 349 10.26 13.10 13.91
CA TYR A 349 11.72 13.20 14.01
C TYR A 349 12.29 14.29 13.11
N VAL A 350 11.72 14.45 11.90
CA VAL A 350 12.15 15.49 10.97
C VAL A 350 10.94 16.11 10.28
N SER A 351 10.91 17.44 10.27
CA SER A 351 9.93 18.24 9.53
C SER A 351 10.63 19.49 9.05
N GLY A 352 10.53 19.78 7.76
CA GLY A 352 11.15 20.96 7.17
C GLY A 352 10.50 21.29 5.85
N GLU A 353 10.61 22.55 5.44
CA GLU A 353 10.06 23.01 4.17
C GLU A 353 10.98 24.04 3.51
N THR A 354 10.97 24.06 2.18
CA THR A 354 11.63 25.06 1.37
C THR A 354 10.75 25.43 0.17
N ILE A 355 10.73 26.70 -0.18
CA ILE A 355 10.04 27.19 -1.36
C ILE A 355 11.03 27.13 -2.53
N ALA A 356 10.84 26.16 -3.42
CA ALA A 356 11.76 25.98 -4.55
C ALA A 356 11.43 26.91 -5.73
N TRP A 357 10.19 27.40 -5.81
CA TRP A 357 9.76 28.39 -6.79
C TRP A 357 8.59 29.22 -6.25
N SER A 358 8.55 30.50 -6.60
CA SER A 358 7.42 31.41 -6.37
C SER A 358 7.24 32.37 -7.55
N ALA A 359 6.02 32.81 -7.77
CA ALA A 359 5.72 33.77 -8.84
C ALA A 359 6.36 35.14 -8.53
N LYS A 360 7.17 35.67 -9.45
CA LYS A 360 7.96 36.90 -9.22
C LYS A 360 7.15 38.21 -9.35
N ASN A 361 6.20 38.30 -10.29
CA ASN A 361 5.63 39.60 -10.73
C ASN A 361 4.10 39.58 -11.01
N GLY A 362 3.29 38.83 -10.26
CA GLY A 362 1.81 38.86 -10.40
C GLY A 362 1.21 38.18 -11.65
N THR A 363 2.06 37.70 -12.58
CA THR A 363 1.67 36.71 -13.59
C THR A 363 1.84 35.32 -12.98
N ASN A 364 0.73 34.73 -12.55
CA ASN A 364 0.70 33.52 -11.70
C ASN A 364 1.06 32.22 -12.44
N THR A 365 1.95 32.20 -13.43
CA THR A 365 2.13 31.02 -14.29
C THR A 365 3.56 30.46 -14.31
N LEU A 366 3.66 29.17 -13.95
CA LEU A 366 4.82 28.33 -14.21
C LEU A 366 4.81 27.95 -15.70
N GLN A 367 5.90 28.26 -16.41
CA GLN A 367 5.96 28.12 -17.87
C GLN A 367 6.05 26.65 -18.32
N PRO A 368 5.63 26.31 -19.56
CA PRO A 368 5.94 25.03 -20.18
C PRO A 368 7.44 24.73 -20.19
N GLY A 369 7.82 23.48 -19.98
CA GLY A 369 9.20 23.04 -20.03
C GLY A 369 9.55 22.00 -18.97
N ASN A 370 10.84 21.70 -18.87
CA ASN A 370 11.41 20.83 -17.86
C ASN A 370 12.04 21.69 -16.75
N HIS A 371 11.47 21.62 -15.55
CA HIS A 371 11.93 22.35 -14.38
C HIS A 371 12.55 21.38 -13.39
N ILE A 372 13.76 21.68 -12.94
CA ILE A 372 14.49 20.84 -11.97
C ILE A 372 14.75 21.68 -10.73
N PHE A 373 14.20 21.23 -9.61
CA PHE A 373 14.34 21.88 -8.32
C PHE A 373 15.17 21.00 -7.38
N PRO A 374 16.47 21.26 -7.20
CA PRO A 374 17.29 20.53 -6.25
C PRO A 374 16.85 20.84 -4.82
N PHE A 375 16.95 19.86 -3.94
CA PHE A 375 16.69 20.03 -2.51
C PHE A 375 17.80 19.38 -1.67
N SER A 376 18.01 19.93 -0.48
CA SER A 376 18.92 19.39 0.53
C SER A 376 18.30 19.68 1.90
N PHE A 377 18.01 18.63 2.66
CA PHE A 377 17.47 18.75 4.01
C PHE A 377 18.37 17.99 5.00
N PRO A 378 18.72 18.57 6.17
CA PRO A 378 19.50 17.87 7.18
C PRO A 378 18.66 16.77 7.83
N LEU A 379 19.20 15.55 7.91
CA LEU A 379 18.60 14.44 8.68
C LEU A 379 19.20 14.42 10.09
N PRO A 380 18.37 14.47 11.16
CA PRO A 380 18.88 14.39 12.52
C PRO A 380 19.66 13.09 12.81
N VAL A 381 20.58 13.15 13.77
CA VAL A 381 21.47 12.03 14.15
C VAL A 381 20.76 10.95 14.96
N ASP A 382 19.69 11.33 15.66
CA ASP A 382 18.89 10.53 16.59
C ASP A 382 17.65 9.89 15.94
N CYS A 383 17.50 10.05 14.63
CA CYS A 383 16.42 9.45 13.86
C CYS A 383 16.50 7.90 13.88
N PRO A 384 15.39 7.19 14.17
CA PRO A 384 15.37 5.73 14.07
C PRO A 384 15.44 5.24 12.61
N PRO A 385 15.81 3.97 12.37
CA PRO A 385 15.78 3.41 11.03
C PRO A 385 14.37 3.40 10.43
N SER A 386 14.29 3.40 9.10
CA SER A 386 13.03 3.09 8.41
C SER A 386 12.57 1.68 8.77
N TYR A 387 11.30 1.56 9.15
CA TYR A 387 10.73 0.33 9.69
C TYR A 387 9.27 0.14 9.29
N GLU A 388 8.89 -1.10 8.97
CA GLU A 388 7.52 -1.50 8.65
C GLU A 388 7.10 -2.68 9.52
N GLY A 389 6.08 -2.47 10.34
CA GLY A 389 5.55 -3.46 11.28
C GLY A 389 4.03 -3.60 11.18
N PHE A 390 3.46 -4.55 11.93
CA PHE A 390 2.03 -4.83 11.89
C PHE A 390 1.17 -3.74 12.56
N HIS A 391 1.66 -3.17 13.67
CA HIS A 391 0.95 -2.17 14.47
C HIS A 391 1.55 -0.75 14.37
N GLY A 392 2.59 -0.57 13.57
CA GLY A 392 3.25 0.72 13.40
C GLY A 392 4.35 0.70 12.35
N HIS A 393 4.77 1.89 11.93
CA HIS A 393 5.81 2.09 10.93
C HIS A 393 6.60 3.38 11.19
N ILE A 394 7.81 3.45 10.64
CA ILE A 394 8.68 4.62 10.64
C ILE A 394 9.03 4.93 9.20
N ARG A 395 8.52 6.05 8.69
CA ARG A 395 8.65 6.44 7.28
C ARG A 395 9.22 7.83 7.15
N TYR A 396 10.12 7.98 6.18
CA TYR A 396 10.70 9.26 5.79
C TYR A 396 10.32 9.55 4.35
N SER A 397 9.95 10.80 4.07
CA SER A 397 9.46 11.19 2.75
C SER A 397 9.80 12.63 2.41
N ILE A 398 9.95 12.87 1.11
CA ILE A 398 9.89 14.20 0.53
C ILE A 398 8.50 14.36 -0.09
N ARG A 399 7.81 15.43 0.27
CA ARG A 399 6.54 15.83 -0.32
C ARG A 399 6.75 17.12 -1.08
N VAL A 400 6.35 17.18 -2.34
CA VAL A 400 6.30 18.43 -3.08
C VAL A 400 4.87 18.86 -3.30
N GLU A 401 4.60 20.14 -3.10
CA GLU A 401 3.29 20.76 -3.19
C GLU A 401 3.37 21.94 -4.16
N LEU A 402 2.61 21.84 -5.25
CA LEU A 402 2.37 22.95 -6.17
C LEU A 402 1.01 23.57 -5.81
N ASP A 403 1.05 24.77 -5.24
CA ASP A 403 -0.13 25.53 -4.84
C ASP A 403 -0.77 26.19 -6.06
N ARG A 404 -2.03 25.83 -6.36
CA ARG A 404 -2.73 26.31 -7.55
C ARG A 404 -3.98 27.08 -7.12
N PRO A 405 -4.06 28.39 -7.39
CA PRO A 405 -5.22 29.17 -6.99
C PRO A 405 -6.47 28.66 -7.73
N TRP A 406 -7.58 28.49 -7.02
CA TRP A 406 -8.87 28.02 -7.54
C TRP A 406 -8.89 26.59 -8.11
N ASN A 407 -7.82 25.83 -7.90
CA ASN A 407 -7.69 24.41 -8.26
C ASN A 407 -7.14 23.61 -7.08
N PHE A 408 -7.33 22.29 -7.06
CA PHE A 408 -6.70 21.47 -6.02
C PHE A 408 -5.18 21.51 -6.14
N ASN A 409 -4.48 21.66 -5.02
CA ASN A 409 -3.01 21.61 -4.98
C ASN A 409 -2.53 20.26 -5.49
N LYS A 410 -1.56 20.27 -6.42
CA LYS A 410 -0.92 19.03 -6.87
C LYS A 410 0.14 18.68 -5.85
N LYS A 411 0.04 17.49 -5.25
CA LYS A 411 1.00 17.01 -4.24
C LYS A 411 1.55 15.68 -4.70
N GLU A 412 2.87 15.54 -4.67
CA GLU A 412 3.56 14.29 -4.88
C GLU A 412 4.37 13.96 -3.63
N ARG A 413 4.50 12.68 -3.29
CA ARG A 413 5.28 12.25 -2.14
C ARG A 413 6.06 10.99 -2.50
N GLU A 414 7.36 11.04 -2.28
CA GLU A 414 8.23 9.88 -2.45
C GLU A 414 8.92 9.56 -1.12
N TYR A 415 9.00 8.27 -0.80
CA TYR A 415 9.62 7.78 0.43
C TYR A 415 11.09 7.40 0.17
N PHE A 416 11.94 7.62 1.17
CA PHE A 416 13.33 7.17 1.15
C PHE A 416 13.62 6.36 2.41
N LYS A 417 14.64 5.49 2.32
CA LYS A 417 15.01 4.60 3.40
C LYS A 417 16.14 5.21 4.24
N VAL A 418 15.95 5.24 5.56
CA VAL A 418 16.96 5.64 6.53
C VAL A 418 17.58 4.41 7.18
N VAL A 419 18.90 4.29 7.10
CA VAL A 419 19.70 3.23 7.69
C VAL A 419 20.78 3.89 8.56
N PRO A 420 20.60 3.95 9.89
CA PRO A 420 21.58 4.50 10.82
C PRO A 420 22.90 3.74 10.74
N ASN A 421 24.01 4.44 10.97
CA ASN A 421 25.31 3.79 11.10
C ASN A 421 25.43 3.14 12.48
N PHE A 422 24.86 1.94 12.62
CA PHE A 422 25.01 1.14 13.83
C PHE A 422 26.24 0.25 13.68
N ASP A 423 27.35 0.73 14.22
CA ASP A 423 28.64 0.04 14.20
C ASP A 423 28.82 -0.83 15.45
N LEU A 424 28.92 -2.14 15.23
CA LEU A 424 29.01 -3.15 16.27
C LEU A 424 30.38 -3.16 16.97
N ASN A 425 31.41 -2.53 16.39
CA ASN A 425 32.74 -2.46 17.00
C ASN A 425 32.77 -1.62 18.28
N TYR A 426 31.78 -0.74 18.49
CA TYR A 426 31.64 0.05 19.71
C TYR A 426 30.89 -0.68 20.85
N LEU A 427 30.41 -1.91 20.62
CA LEU A 427 29.74 -2.71 21.63
C LEU A 427 30.75 -3.66 22.30
N PRO A 428 31.21 -3.39 23.54
CA PRO A 428 32.27 -4.19 24.17
C PRO A 428 31.88 -5.66 24.41
N TYR A 429 30.60 -5.94 24.61
CA TYR A 429 30.03 -7.29 24.75
C TYR A 429 29.57 -7.90 23.41
N GLY A 430 29.59 -7.13 22.32
CA GLY A 430 29.12 -7.59 21.01
C GLY A 430 29.91 -8.80 20.49
N ASN A 431 31.22 -8.84 20.75
CA ASN A 431 32.13 -9.89 20.29
C ASN A 431 32.39 -11.01 21.31
N THR A 432 31.61 -11.10 22.39
CA THR A 432 31.77 -12.18 23.35
C THR A 432 30.95 -13.39 22.94
N PRO A 433 31.52 -14.61 22.95
CA PRO A 433 30.76 -15.83 22.75
C PRO A 433 29.70 -15.99 23.83
N ILE A 434 28.49 -16.37 23.41
CA ILE A 434 27.37 -16.66 24.31
C ILE A 434 27.02 -18.14 24.22
N MET A 435 26.73 -18.74 25.37
CA MET A 435 26.44 -20.16 25.50
C MET A 435 25.21 -20.37 26.38
N GLN A 436 24.31 -21.23 25.95
CA GLN A 436 23.16 -21.64 26.74
C GLN A 436 23.03 -23.17 26.69
N LYS A 437 22.54 -23.74 27.78
CA LYS A 437 22.36 -25.18 27.95
C LYS A 437 20.92 -25.46 28.35
N ASP A 438 20.29 -26.40 27.65
CA ASP A 438 18.99 -26.95 28.00
C ASP A 438 19.12 -28.45 28.25
N VAL A 439 18.38 -28.97 29.22
CA VAL A 439 18.42 -30.36 29.65
C VAL A 439 16.99 -30.84 29.87
N LYS A 440 16.60 -31.89 29.16
CA LYS A 440 15.23 -32.41 29.21
C LYS A 440 15.21 -33.92 29.33
N ASP A 441 14.37 -34.43 30.23
CA ASP A 441 14.04 -35.86 30.27
C ASP A 441 12.94 -36.13 29.23
N ILE A 442 13.26 -36.94 28.24
CA ILE A 442 12.38 -37.23 27.10
C ILE A 442 11.50 -38.48 27.39
N GLY A 443 11.45 -38.94 28.64
CA GLY A 443 10.59 -40.03 29.07
C GLY A 443 9.11 -39.66 29.19
N ALA A 444 8.24 -40.43 28.54
CA ALA A 444 6.83 -40.54 28.90
C ALA A 444 6.62 -41.83 29.72
N ILE A 445 6.24 -41.66 30.99
CA ILE A 445 5.80 -42.69 31.98
C ILE A 445 6.90 -43.62 32.54
N PHE A 446 7.94 -43.96 31.78
CA PHE A 446 9.14 -44.64 32.28
C PHE A 446 10.37 -43.83 31.88
N LYS A 447 11.27 -43.50 32.82
CA LYS A 447 12.47 -42.65 32.59
C LYS A 447 13.29 -43.20 31.40
N LYS A 448 13.20 -42.58 30.22
CA LYS A 448 13.81 -43.05 28.96
C LYS A 448 15.12 -42.34 28.61
N GLY A 449 15.60 -41.48 29.51
CA GLY A 449 16.95 -40.92 29.52
C GLY A 449 16.97 -39.44 29.12
N ILE A 450 17.94 -38.74 29.69
CA ILE A 450 18.12 -37.29 29.60
C ILE A 450 18.81 -36.95 28.27
N VAL A 451 18.36 -35.90 27.61
CA VAL A 451 19.10 -35.26 26.52
C VAL A 451 19.55 -33.89 26.98
N THR A 452 20.79 -33.57 26.69
CA THR A 452 21.40 -32.28 26.98
C THR A 452 21.79 -31.63 25.66
N MET A 453 21.36 -30.40 25.45
CA MET A 453 21.75 -29.57 24.31
C MET A 453 22.50 -28.35 24.84
N THR A 454 23.71 -28.12 24.36
CA THR A 454 24.50 -26.92 24.64
C THR A 454 24.74 -26.19 23.34
N VAL A 455 24.26 -24.95 23.25
CA VAL A 455 24.37 -24.12 22.05
C VAL A 455 25.36 -23.00 22.34
N THR A 456 26.34 -22.83 21.45
CA THR A 456 27.36 -21.77 21.53
C THR A 456 27.34 -20.94 20.27
N ILE A 457 27.29 -19.63 20.44
CA ILE A 457 27.32 -18.62 19.38
C ILE A 457 28.59 -17.79 19.59
N PRO A 458 29.39 -17.52 18.54
CA PRO A 458 30.69 -16.87 18.69
C PRO A 458 30.60 -15.40 19.13
N LYS A 459 29.47 -14.75 18.90
CA LYS A 459 29.26 -13.33 19.19
C LYS A 459 27.77 -13.00 19.37
N GLN A 460 27.47 -12.04 20.23
CA GLN A 460 26.10 -11.59 20.49
C GLN A 460 25.60 -10.58 19.45
N ALA A 461 26.51 -9.80 18.85
CA ALA A 461 26.20 -8.79 17.86
C ALA A 461 26.61 -9.24 16.44
N VAL A 462 25.67 -9.13 15.49
CA VAL A 462 25.84 -9.63 14.12
C VAL A 462 25.35 -8.58 13.13
N ALA A 463 26.07 -8.37 12.03
CA ALA A 463 25.60 -7.42 11.02
C ALA A 463 24.56 -8.04 10.08
N SER A 464 23.63 -7.22 9.59
CA SER A 464 22.71 -7.61 8.52
C SER A 464 23.48 -8.12 7.30
N GLY A 465 23.10 -9.29 6.77
CA GLY A 465 23.79 -9.94 5.64
C GLY A 465 24.92 -10.91 6.02
N GLU A 466 25.36 -10.93 7.27
CA GLU A 466 26.44 -11.79 7.75
C GLU A 466 25.99 -13.26 7.93
N ALA A 467 26.93 -14.21 7.86
CA ALA A 467 26.67 -15.62 8.19
C ALA A 467 27.11 -15.92 9.63
N LEU A 468 26.19 -16.41 10.46
CA LEU A 468 26.40 -16.74 11.86
C LEU A 468 26.59 -18.26 12.03
N PRO A 469 27.79 -18.73 12.40
CA PRO A 469 28.00 -20.14 12.74
C PRO A 469 27.51 -20.44 14.16
N ILE A 470 26.57 -21.36 14.28
CA ILE A 470 26.00 -21.83 15.55
C ILE A 470 26.56 -23.22 15.83
N THR A 471 27.23 -23.39 16.98
CA THR A 471 27.78 -24.69 17.41
C THR A 471 26.83 -25.33 18.40
N ILE A 472 26.47 -26.59 18.17
CA ILE A 472 25.47 -27.32 18.93
C ILE A 472 26.10 -28.63 19.41
N ASP A 473 26.32 -28.73 20.71
CA ASP A 473 26.81 -29.92 21.40
C ASP A 473 25.63 -30.68 22.01
N ILE A 474 25.46 -31.93 21.61
CA ILE A 474 24.33 -32.77 21.99
C ILE A 474 24.87 -33.99 22.71
N ASP A 475 24.48 -34.16 23.97
CA ASP A 475 24.70 -35.38 24.74
C ASP A 475 23.37 -36.10 24.89
N ASN A 476 23.21 -37.17 24.10
CA ASN A 476 22.00 -37.96 24.05
C ASN A 476 22.16 -39.21 24.92
N CYS A 477 21.92 -39.08 26.22
CA CYS A 477 21.84 -40.20 27.15
C CYS A 477 20.49 -40.96 27.08
N SER A 478 19.62 -40.64 26.10
CA SER A 478 18.33 -41.29 25.91
C SER A 478 18.42 -42.58 25.07
N LYS A 479 17.30 -43.32 25.02
CA LYS A 479 17.14 -44.52 24.18
C LYS A 479 16.69 -44.22 22.74
N ARG A 480 16.47 -42.96 22.37
CA ARG A 480 15.94 -42.55 21.06
C ARG A 480 16.95 -41.62 20.36
N PRO A 481 17.05 -41.66 19.02
CA PRO A 481 17.95 -40.77 18.29
C PRO A 481 17.41 -39.33 18.26
N ALA A 482 18.33 -38.38 18.17
CA ALA A 482 18.02 -37.01 17.78
C ALA A 482 18.26 -36.86 16.26
N TYR A 483 17.30 -36.24 15.56
CA TYR A 483 17.23 -36.34 14.09
C TYR A 483 17.27 -34.98 13.37
N CYS A 484 17.00 -33.87 14.06
CA CYS A 484 16.99 -32.55 13.43
C CYS A 484 17.35 -31.45 14.42
N VAL A 485 18.20 -30.52 13.99
CA VAL A 485 18.42 -29.23 14.64
C VAL A 485 17.85 -28.12 13.78
N ARG A 486 17.20 -27.15 14.42
CA ARG A 486 16.57 -26.01 13.77
C ARG A 486 16.99 -24.74 14.47
N ALA A 487 17.39 -23.74 13.72
CA ALA A 487 17.61 -22.39 14.22
C ALA A 487 16.64 -21.43 13.53
N GLU A 488 15.92 -20.64 14.32
CA GLU A 488 14.92 -19.68 13.89
C GLU A 488 15.30 -18.29 14.41
N LEU A 489 15.49 -17.32 13.53
CA LEU A 489 15.64 -15.93 13.92
C LEU A 489 14.25 -15.27 13.93
N LYS A 490 13.84 -14.76 15.08
CA LYS A 490 12.60 -14.02 15.29
C LYS A 490 12.92 -12.55 15.49
N GLN A 491 12.16 -11.68 14.84
CA GLN A 491 12.11 -10.25 15.11
C GLN A 491 10.95 -9.98 16.06
N ASN A 492 11.25 -9.47 17.24
CA ASN A 492 10.27 -9.05 18.22
C ASN A 492 10.11 -7.54 18.11
N SER A 493 8.88 -7.08 17.93
CA SER A 493 8.55 -5.68 17.69
C SER A 493 7.59 -5.22 18.77
N HIS A 494 7.95 -4.15 19.46
CA HIS A 494 7.22 -3.58 20.59
C HIS A 494 6.62 -2.26 20.16
N TYR A 495 5.31 -2.08 20.35
CA TYR A 495 4.58 -0.89 19.94
C TYR A 495 3.87 -0.27 21.15
N ASN A 496 4.03 1.03 21.33
CA ASN A 496 3.29 1.81 22.33
C ASN A 496 2.36 2.80 21.62
N ALA A 497 1.13 2.93 22.10
CA ALA A 497 0.20 3.94 21.65
C ALA A 497 -0.70 4.41 22.81
N SER A 498 -1.13 5.66 22.75
CA SER A 498 -2.00 6.26 23.76
C SER A 498 -3.41 6.45 23.21
N ARG A 499 -4.38 6.56 24.12
CA ARG A 499 -5.75 6.94 23.78
C ARG A 499 -5.88 8.46 23.79
N ASN A 500 -6.25 9.06 22.66
CA ASN A 500 -6.47 10.51 22.60
C ASN A 500 -7.85 10.86 23.21
N SER A 501 -7.88 11.25 24.49
CA SER A 501 -9.08 11.74 25.16
C SER A 501 -9.11 13.26 25.13
N LEU A 502 -9.87 13.84 24.19
CA LEU A 502 -10.09 15.28 24.11
C LEU A 502 -10.88 15.85 25.31
N PHE A 503 -11.41 14.98 26.19
CA PHE A 503 -12.25 15.37 27.33
C PHE A 503 -12.05 14.42 28.53
N SER A 504 -10.87 14.38 29.15
CA SER A 504 -10.78 13.91 30.54
C SER A 504 -9.45 14.28 31.20
N HIS A 505 -9.52 14.80 32.43
CA HIS A 505 -8.40 14.96 33.36
C HIS A 505 -7.97 13.63 34.04
N SER A 506 -8.39 12.47 33.52
CA SER A 506 -8.04 11.15 34.06
C SER A 506 -7.05 10.42 33.15
N SER A 507 -5.85 10.13 33.69
CA SER A 507 -4.79 9.22 33.20
C SER A 507 -4.85 8.79 31.73
N CYS A 508 -3.88 9.25 30.94
CA CYS A 508 -3.58 8.65 29.64
C CYS A 508 -3.31 7.14 29.86
N HIS A 509 -4.19 6.29 29.34
CA HIS A 509 -3.93 4.85 29.33
C HIS A 509 -3.04 4.56 28.13
N ASP A 510 -1.75 4.40 28.40
CA ASP A 510 -0.79 3.88 27.43
C ASP A 510 -1.06 2.39 27.24
N HIS A 511 -1.17 1.98 25.99
CA HIS A 511 -1.40 0.60 25.59
C HIS A 511 -0.18 0.10 24.81
N HIS A 512 0.26 -1.12 25.12
CA HIS A 512 1.36 -1.78 24.41
C HIS A 512 0.85 -2.97 23.59
N LYS A 513 1.50 -3.24 22.46
CA LYS A 513 1.31 -4.45 21.65
C LYS A 513 2.67 -4.97 21.27
N ASP A 514 2.83 -6.29 21.34
CA ASP A 514 4.04 -6.97 20.89
C ASP A 514 3.70 -7.88 19.70
N ASP A 515 4.58 -7.92 18.71
CA ASP A 515 4.49 -8.79 17.56
C ASP A 515 5.81 -9.55 17.38
N SER A 516 5.72 -10.81 16.95
CA SER A 516 6.90 -11.64 16.70
C SER A 516 6.83 -12.27 15.32
N LYS A 517 7.80 -11.94 14.48
CA LYS A 517 7.89 -12.42 13.10
C LYS A 517 9.15 -13.27 12.92
N ARG A 518 9.02 -14.50 12.43
CA ARG A 518 10.17 -15.30 12.01
C ARG A 518 10.76 -14.72 10.72
N VAL A 519 12.00 -14.25 10.77
CA VAL A 519 12.69 -13.57 9.66
C VAL A 519 13.71 -14.45 8.95
N ALA A 520 14.23 -15.48 9.62
CA ALA A 520 15.08 -16.49 9.00
C ALA A 520 14.90 -17.85 9.69
N GLU A 521 15.12 -18.92 8.95
CA GLU A 521 15.14 -20.28 9.48
C GLU A 521 16.23 -21.10 8.78
N THR A 522 16.94 -21.93 9.52
CA THR A 522 17.90 -22.90 8.98
C THR A 522 17.71 -24.22 9.71
N ARG A 523 17.71 -25.33 8.97
CA ARG A 523 17.54 -26.67 9.52
C ARG A 523 18.63 -27.59 9.02
N LYS A 524 19.04 -28.53 9.86
CA LYS A 524 19.98 -29.60 9.49
C LYS A 524 19.49 -30.92 10.07
N ASN A 525 19.30 -31.88 9.18
CA ASN A 525 19.05 -33.25 9.60
C ASN A 525 20.35 -33.84 10.13
N ILE A 526 20.27 -34.45 11.31
CA ILE A 526 21.40 -35.03 12.02
C ILE A 526 21.06 -36.47 12.37
N LYS A 527 22.05 -37.27 12.76
CA LYS A 527 21.83 -38.65 13.18
C LYS A 527 22.65 -38.97 14.42
N ILE A 528 22.21 -38.43 15.56
CA ILE A 528 22.85 -38.72 16.85
C ILE A 528 22.09 -39.86 17.49
N THR A 529 22.72 -41.04 17.48
CA THR A 529 22.14 -42.27 18.01
C THR A 529 21.91 -42.21 19.51
N ALA A 530 21.11 -43.15 20.03
CA ALA A 530 20.91 -43.31 21.45
C ALA A 530 22.24 -43.53 22.19
N ARG A 531 22.39 -42.94 23.38
CA ARG A 531 23.58 -43.07 24.27
C ARG A 531 24.89 -42.64 23.63
N THR A 532 24.85 -41.60 22.79
CA THR A 532 26.03 -41.04 22.14
C THR A 532 26.04 -39.52 22.26
N HIS A 533 27.22 -38.93 22.08
CA HIS A 533 27.38 -37.48 21.96
C HIS A 533 27.66 -37.13 20.50
N GLY A 534 27.29 -35.91 20.10
CA GLY A 534 27.61 -35.38 18.78
C GLY A 534 27.73 -33.87 18.82
N ARG A 535 28.59 -33.34 17.96
CA ARG A 535 28.79 -31.90 17.76
C ARG A 535 28.37 -31.56 16.35
N GLU A 536 27.52 -30.56 16.21
CA GLU A 536 27.00 -30.10 14.93
C GLU A 536 27.21 -28.60 14.78
N GLN A 537 27.56 -28.17 13.58
CA GLN A 537 27.65 -26.76 13.23
C GLN A 537 26.59 -26.42 12.20
N LEU A 538 25.83 -25.35 12.46
CA LEU A 538 24.77 -24.82 11.62
C LEU A 538 25.13 -23.39 11.21
N MET A 539 25.17 -23.11 9.90
CA MET A 539 25.46 -21.78 9.39
C MET A 539 24.15 -21.06 9.06
N MET A 540 23.80 -20.02 9.80
CA MET A 540 22.61 -19.20 9.55
C MET A 540 23.01 -17.93 8.77
N LYS A 541 22.41 -17.71 7.60
CA LYS A 541 22.58 -16.46 6.86
C LYS A 541 21.58 -15.41 7.37
N ILE A 542 22.07 -14.31 7.94
CA ILE A 542 21.23 -13.21 8.38
C ILE A 542 20.78 -12.41 7.15
N PRO A 543 19.47 -12.25 6.90
CA PRO A 543 18.98 -11.46 5.77
C PRO A 543 19.25 -9.96 5.97
N LYS A 544 18.95 -9.14 4.95
CA LYS A 544 18.97 -7.68 5.11
C LYS A 544 17.80 -7.26 6.01
N LEU A 545 18.11 -6.91 7.25
CA LEU A 545 17.14 -6.52 8.28
C LEU A 545 17.39 -5.08 8.73
N ALA A 546 16.38 -4.47 9.36
CA ALA A 546 16.60 -3.23 10.09
C ALA A 546 17.56 -3.52 11.27
N PRO A 547 18.44 -2.58 11.64
CA PRO A 547 19.22 -2.71 12.87
C PRO A 547 18.31 -2.83 14.09
N SER A 548 18.80 -3.39 15.19
CA SER A 548 18.13 -3.29 16.49
C SER A 548 18.04 -1.82 16.91
N PHE A 549 16.86 -1.37 17.33
CA PHE A 549 16.65 0.00 17.76
C PHE A 549 15.51 0.10 18.77
N GLN A 550 15.54 1.17 19.57
CA GLN A 550 14.46 1.53 20.48
C GLN A 550 14.14 3.01 20.30
N CYS A 551 12.89 3.32 19.97
CA CYS A 551 12.35 4.66 20.02
C CYS A 551 11.13 4.67 20.97
N PRO A 552 10.53 5.84 21.30
CA PRO A 552 9.55 5.88 22.39
C PRO A 552 8.26 5.10 22.10
N ILE A 553 7.88 4.95 20.83
CA ILE A 553 6.65 4.23 20.43
C ILE A 553 6.89 2.93 19.68
N ILE A 554 8.11 2.67 19.19
CA ILE A 554 8.46 1.44 18.46
C ILE A 554 9.84 0.95 18.90
N GLY A 555 9.93 -0.32 19.30
CA GLY A 555 11.18 -1.03 19.58
C GLY A 555 11.29 -2.28 18.74
N VAL A 556 12.49 -2.63 18.29
CA VAL A 556 12.76 -3.84 17.51
C VAL A 556 14.00 -4.56 18.03
N GLU A 557 13.80 -5.81 18.42
CA GLU A 557 14.82 -6.71 18.95
C GLU A 557 14.81 -8.05 18.21
N TYR A 558 15.90 -8.79 18.29
CA TYR A 558 16.04 -10.08 17.60
C TYR A 558 16.36 -11.20 18.58
N CYS A 559 15.65 -12.32 18.43
CA CYS A 559 15.84 -13.53 19.23
C CYS A 559 16.15 -14.71 18.32
N LEU A 560 17.29 -15.37 18.56
CA LEU A 560 17.67 -16.61 17.93
C LEU A 560 17.21 -17.79 18.79
N SER A 561 16.30 -18.58 18.24
CA SER A 561 15.73 -19.78 18.85
C SER A 561 16.35 -21.02 18.22
N VAL A 562 17.06 -21.83 19.01
CA VAL A 562 17.65 -23.10 18.56
C VAL A 562 16.91 -24.26 19.21
N LYS A 563 16.40 -25.17 18.38
CA LYS A 563 15.56 -26.31 18.76
C LYS A 563 16.20 -27.63 18.33
N LEU A 564 16.10 -28.63 19.20
CA LEU A 564 16.47 -30.01 18.91
C LEU A 564 15.23 -30.89 18.94
N ASP A 565 14.97 -31.54 17.80
CA ASP A 565 13.85 -32.46 17.63
C ASP A 565 14.32 -33.92 17.86
N THR A 566 13.60 -34.63 18.72
CA THR A 566 13.84 -36.05 19.06
C THR A 566 12.63 -36.90 18.71
N GLU A 567 12.85 -38.17 18.37
CA GLU A 567 11.75 -39.10 18.03
C GLU A 567 10.92 -39.43 19.28
N THR A 568 9.91 -38.63 19.59
CA THR A 568 9.04 -38.82 20.76
C THR A 568 7.61 -38.39 20.46
N SER A 569 6.62 -39.07 21.04
CA SER A 569 5.20 -38.97 20.66
C SER A 569 4.48 -37.73 21.20
N LEU A 570 5.15 -36.90 22.00
CA LEU A 570 4.61 -35.69 22.61
C LEU A 570 5.70 -34.62 22.59
N ASN A 571 5.30 -33.37 22.35
CA ASN A 571 6.07 -32.14 22.06
C ASN A 571 7.27 -31.84 23.00
N ASN A 572 8.26 -32.72 23.05
CA ASN A 572 9.42 -32.69 23.95
C ASN A 572 10.68 -32.22 23.21
N THR A 573 10.61 -31.06 22.56
CA THR A 573 11.77 -30.42 21.96
C THR A 573 12.59 -29.72 23.04
N LEU A 574 13.92 -29.77 22.92
CA LEU A 574 14.82 -28.88 23.67
C LEU A 574 14.93 -27.55 22.95
N HIS A 575 15.15 -26.48 23.71
CA HIS A 575 15.10 -25.13 23.20
C HIS A 575 16.01 -24.16 23.96
N CYS A 576 16.86 -23.45 23.22
CA CYS A 576 17.67 -22.34 23.72
C CYS A 576 17.30 -21.05 22.95
N GLU A 577 17.25 -19.91 23.65
CA GLU A 577 16.93 -18.60 23.07
C GLU A 577 18.00 -17.57 23.43
N PHE A 578 18.52 -16.89 22.41
CA PHE A 578 19.57 -15.90 22.54
C PHE A 578 19.10 -14.55 22.01
N ASN A 579 19.25 -13.50 22.81
CA ASN A 579 19.02 -12.14 22.35
C ASN A 579 20.21 -11.68 21.52
N LEU A 580 19.97 -11.42 20.23
CA LEU A 580 20.97 -10.94 19.29
C LEU A 580 20.79 -9.45 19.03
N ILE A 581 21.91 -8.74 18.89
CA ILE A 581 21.93 -7.34 18.46
C ILE A 581 22.27 -7.32 16.97
N ILE A 582 21.36 -6.78 16.15
CA ILE A 582 21.59 -6.65 14.71
C ILE A 582 22.10 -5.26 14.40
N GLY A 583 23.27 -5.16 13.78
CA GLY A 583 23.89 -3.91 13.36
C GLY A 583 24.05 -3.79 11.86
N THR A 584 24.64 -2.68 11.43
CA THR A 584 24.89 -2.38 10.01
C THR A 584 26.35 -2.59 9.62
N VAL A 585 27.31 -2.34 10.53
CA VAL A 585 28.74 -2.56 10.29
C VAL A 585 29.18 -3.80 11.08
N PRO A 586 29.79 -4.80 10.42
CA PRO A 586 30.26 -6.01 11.10
C PRO A 586 31.48 -5.73 11.99
N ILE A 587 31.66 -6.58 13.00
CA ILE A 587 32.83 -6.55 13.88
C ILE A 587 34.06 -7.02 13.08
N ILE A 588 35.05 -6.14 12.89
CA ILE A 588 36.27 -6.45 12.15
C ILE A 588 37.29 -7.05 13.13
N HIS A 589 37.75 -8.27 12.87
CA HIS A 589 38.80 -8.92 13.65
C HIS A 589 40.19 -8.34 13.28
N ASN A 590 40.45 -7.07 13.57
CA ASN A 590 41.80 -6.49 13.47
C ASN A 590 42.18 -5.82 14.79
N ALA A 591 42.39 -6.64 15.82
CA ALA A 591 43.37 -6.34 16.85
C ALA A 591 44.50 -7.36 16.69
N ILE A 592 45.50 -7.05 15.84
CA ILE A 592 46.85 -7.49 16.17
C ILE A 592 47.11 -6.82 17.53
N PRO A 593 47.34 -7.56 18.63
CA PRO A 593 47.79 -6.90 19.84
C PRO A 593 49.08 -6.19 19.46
N ILE A 594 49.09 -4.86 19.56
CA ILE A 594 50.34 -4.10 19.60
C ILE A 594 51.11 -4.76 20.73
N ALA A 595 52.14 -5.53 20.37
CA ALA A 595 53.07 -6.07 21.34
C ALA A 595 53.68 -4.86 22.03
N VAL A 596 53.15 -4.51 23.20
CA VAL A 596 53.77 -3.51 24.06
C VAL A 596 55.08 -4.15 24.49
N SER A 597 56.16 -3.78 23.82
CA SER A 597 57.50 -4.22 24.18
C SER A 597 57.72 -3.83 25.64
N SER A 598 57.84 -4.82 26.52
CA SER A 598 58.07 -4.61 27.95
C SER A 598 59.45 -4.02 28.15
N VAL A 599 59.53 -2.70 28.29
CA VAL A 599 60.74 -2.05 28.79
C VAL A 599 60.75 -2.21 30.31
N ALA A 600 61.79 -2.84 30.84
CA ALA A 600 61.99 -3.09 32.26
C ALA A 600 62.07 -1.77 33.07
N PRO A 601 61.61 -1.75 34.33
CA PRO A 601 61.60 -0.54 35.14
C PRO A 601 63.01 -0.18 35.62
N THR A 602 63.45 1.05 35.34
CA THR A 602 64.61 1.66 36.02
C THR A 602 64.08 2.76 36.96
N ALA A 603 64.64 2.82 38.17
CA ALA A 603 64.21 3.62 39.33
C ALA A 603 64.20 5.16 39.11
N PRO A 604 63.49 5.96 39.96
CA PRO A 604 63.26 7.40 39.76
C PRO A 604 64.18 8.30 40.64
N PRO A 605 64.02 9.63 40.67
CA PRO A 605 64.37 10.62 39.65
C PRO A 605 65.42 11.65 40.15
N GLY A 606 66.16 12.28 39.24
CA GLY A 606 67.08 13.39 39.52
C GLY A 606 66.62 14.70 38.85
N ASP A 607 66.69 15.78 39.63
CA ASP A 607 66.16 17.14 39.45
C ASP A 607 66.38 17.88 38.10
N ARG A 608 65.35 18.69 37.75
CA ARG A 608 65.35 20.07 37.15
C ARG A 608 66.12 20.38 35.85
N THR A 609 65.43 20.79 34.78
CA THR A 609 65.17 22.19 34.35
C THR A 609 64.56 22.30 32.93
N GLU A 610 63.63 23.26 32.81
CA GLU A 610 63.18 24.11 31.68
C GLU A 610 63.27 23.73 30.18
N SER A 611 62.13 23.96 29.52
CA SER A 611 61.92 24.64 28.22
C SER A 611 61.72 23.85 26.91
N MET A 612 60.56 24.19 26.29
CA MET A 612 60.22 24.21 24.84
C MET A 612 59.63 22.94 24.18
N PRO A 613 58.57 23.06 23.34
CA PRO A 613 57.97 21.92 22.63
C PRO A 613 58.61 21.70 21.24
N PRO A 614 58.71 20.45 20.73
CA PRO A 614 59.11 20.20 19.35
C PRO A 614 57.90 20.04 18.39
N PRO A 615 58.14 20.12 17.06
CA PRO A 615 57.27 20.81 16.12
C PRO A 615 56.39 19.88 15.25
N TYR A 616 55.40 20.49 14.59
CA TYR A 616 54.61 19.91 13.49
C TYR A 616 55.52 19.50 12.31
N PHE A 617 55.38 18.26 11.83
CA PHE A 617 55.89 17.82 10.53
C PHE A 617 54.75 17.50 9.57
N SER A 618 54.76 18.23 8.46
CA SER A 618 53.99 18.04 7.24
C SER A 618 54.61 16.91 6.39
N LEU A 619 53.77 16.03 5.84
CA LEU A 619 54.19 14.96 4.93
C LEU A 619 53.96 15.38 3.47
N THR A 620 55.05 15.46 2.71
CA THR A 620 55.07 15.46 1.24
C THR A 620 54.96 14.04 0.67
N PRO A 621 54.33 13.82 -0.49
CA PRO A 621 54.23 12.49 -1.10
C PRO A 621 55.39 12.21 -2.07
N THR A 622 56.02 11.05 -1.91
CA THR A 622 57.05 10.54 -2.84
C THR A 622 56.39 9.60 -3.84
N ALA A 623 56.56 9.91 -5.13
CA ALA A 623 56.22 9.04 -6.25
C ALA A 623 57.29 7.96 -6.45
N GLN A 624 56.87 6.73 -6.76
CA GLN A 624 57.66 5.80 -7.56
C GLN A 624 56.73 4.96 -8.46
N SER A 625 57.03 5.07 -9.75
CA SER A 625 56.46 4.40 -10.91
C SER A 625 56.89 2.94 -11.03
N ASN A 626 56.03 2.09 -11.60
CA ASN A 626 56.46 1.02 -12.49
C ASN A 626 55.34 0.64 -13.46
N ASP A 627 55.60 0.85 -14.74
CA ASP A 627 54.82 0.44 -15.90
C ASP A 627 55.03 -1.04 -16.22
N SER A 628 53.95 -1.75 -16.53
CA SER A 628 53.92 -2.80 -17.57
C SER A 628 52.48 -3.09 -17.97
N ALA A 629 52.05 -2.51 -19.08
CA ALA A 629 50.74 -2.70 -19.70
C ALA A 629 50.75 -3.86 -20.71
N GLY A 630 49.70 -4.68 -20.67
CA GLY A 630 49.21 -5.54 -21.75
C GLY A 630 47.68 -5.41 -21.83
N PRO A 631 47.05 -5.54 -23.02
CA PRO A 631 45.76 -4.90 -23.31
C PRO A 631 44.59 -5.60 -22.62
N SER A 632 43.88 -4.86 -21.76
CA SER A 632 42.60 -5.26 -21.18
C SER A 632 41.48 -5.15 -22.23
N ALA A 633 40.75 -6.25 -22.43
CA ALA A 633 39.48 -6.22 -23.14
C ALA A 633 38.48 -5.25 -22.46
N PRO A 634 37.58 -4.59 -23.21
CA PRO A 634 36.56 -3.74 -22.60
C PRO A 634 35.61 -4.59 -21.73
N PRO A 635 35.07 -4.01 -20.63
CA PRO A 635 34.10 -4.71 -19.80
C PRO A 635 32.82 -5.03 -20.58
N PRO A 636 32.14 -6.15 -20.26
CA PRO A 636 30.97 -6.60 -20.99
C PRO A 636 29.81 -5.60 -20.86
N THR A 637 29.02 -5.54 -21.93
CA THR A 637 27.85 -4.68 -22.03
C THR A 637 26.72 -5.20 -21.12
N TYR A 638 25.84 -4.29 -20.68
CA TYR A 638 24.74 -4.57 -19.76
C TYR A 638 23.86 -5.78 -20.17
N ASP A 639 23.69 -6.01 -21.47
CA ASP A 639 22.89 -7.13 -21.99
C ASP A 639 23.56 -8.50 -21.82
N GLU A 640 24.90 -8.57 -21.73
CA GLU A 640 25.65 -9.81 -21.51
C GLU A 640 25.70 -10.21 -20.02
N ALA A 641 25.55 -9.25 -19.11
CA ALA A 641 25.48 -9.52 -17.67
C ALA A 641 24.12 -10.11 -17.22
N MET A 642 23.06 -9.94 -18.02
CA MET A 642 21.70 -10.37 -17.67
C MET A 642 21.37 -11.81 -18.13
N ALA A 643 22.23 -12.45 -18.91
CA ALA A 643 21.97 -13.78 -19.48
C ALA A 643 22.39 -14.98 -18.59
N VAL A 644 23.00 -14.76 -17.42
CA VAL A 644 23.55 -15.85 -16.58
C VAL A 644 22.60 -16.33 -15.47
N THR A 645 21.40 -15.74 -15.32
CA THR A 645 20.45 -16.12 -14.26
C THR A 645 19.29 -16.97 -14.79
N LYS A 646 19.59 -18.10 -15.43
CA LYS A 646 18.64 -19.22 -15.59
C LYS A 646 19.37 -20.57 -15.65
N ILE A 647 19.73 -21.10 -14.48
CA ILE A 647 19.66 -22.53 -14.14
C ILE A 647 19.14 -22.61 -12.71
#